data_AF-A0AAF0XVQ5-F1
#
_entry.id   AF-A0AAF0XVQ5-F1
#
_cell.length_a   1.000
_cell.length_b   1.000
_cell.length_c   1.000
_cell.angle_alpha   90.00
_cell.angle_beta   90.00
_cell.angle_gamma   90.00
#
_symmetry.space_group_name_H-M   'P 1'
#
loop_
_entity.id
_entity.type
_entity.pdbx_description
1 polymer ?
#
loop_
_entity_poly.entity_id
_entity_poly.type
_entity_poly.pdbx_seq_one_letter_code
_entity_poly.pdbx_strand_id
1 'polypeptide(L)'
;MDTSSHMNFANLAFRDLNRTNPCIIYVDSDGTSSTTVRIIIVSNMLPLHAQKDGETEGLSFNYDEDFHLIQWFFYVGSLNADIDVNEHEVVVERLMDDFNCVHTFLANELFSEFYHGFCKYHRQPIFHYMLPMCGKHGDQFDQGLWQAYISANKILADKVLEVANPETNYILIHDYHLMAVLVFLRNKPYRAKLGFFLQSPFLASAEIYRTLPVSADILRILLNCDLIGFHTFDFARHLLSCCSRMLGLEYESKRGQIGLDYSGRTVYIKILPLGIHLGKVEKFKEFEGKFKGKHVIVGVDDMNLFKAISLKLLAFQQLLRKYENLRAIVVLLQIINPERSSGEDIEEVRREKYGTANRINQIYGSCGHQLVSLIDRPVDQCEKNACYAASECCIVNAVRDGMTLVLHMYIICGQGSSTVDEASGIMSYFPRTSVLIIYEYVGCSPSLSGAIRINSWDISSLAEAMHSAVTMDNSLRQLRHEQNYSYVQSHDVAYMARSFLHSMERACLDHYNYQCWGLGFSFTFKVAALSLGFQKLFFESIVPAYKKTNRRAVFLDFDGTLVPHSSTKKNLSSEVVTALNTLCDDPKNTVFIVSGRGRSSLTEWLDPCEGLGLAAEHGYFIRWKKTSEWQSSLVVDLEWKVAVERIMNLYVEATDGSTIEVKESVLVWHHQDADHDFGSLQAKDLSDHLKHVIANEPAVVAKGKNIVEVKPQMKICTTLKIVSSMVVLAVPEIFFCTVEQKPSKAKYFVDDTFKVQKLLQWLANVSSTQPSSAENPPSIP
;
A
#
# COMPACT_ATOMS: atom_id res chain seq x y z
N MET A 1 11.41 -16.59 20.94
CA MET A 1 10.05 -17.13 20.74
C MET A 1 9.10 -15.95 20.51
N ASP A 2 8.96 -15.54 19.26
CA ASP A 2 8.23 -14.35 18.84
C ASP A 2 6.82 -14.76 18.39
N THR A 3 5.83 -14.69 19.27
CA THR A 3 4.46 -15.16 18.98
C THR A 3 3.76 -14.36 17.87
N SER A 4 4.25 -13.17 17.53
CA SER A 4 3.81 -12.45 16.32
C SER A 4 4.51 -12.94 15.04
N SER A 5 5.74 -13.44 15.12
CA SER A 5 6.39 -14.13 13.99
C SER A 5 6.02 -15.61 13.88
N HIS A 6 5.56 -16.25 14.97
CA HIS A 6 5.09 -17.64 14.98
C HIS A 6 3.69 -17.77 14.36
N MET A 7 2.87 -16.70 14.42
CA MET A 7 1.64 -16.62 13.63
C MET A 7 1.91 -15.98 12.26
N ASN A 8 2.67 -16.70 11.43
CA ASN A 8 2.66 -16.44 9.99
C ASN A 8 1.22 -16.60 9.49
N PHE A 9 0.69 -15.55 8.84
CA PHE A 9 -0.59 -15.53 8.12
C PHE A 9 -0.85 -16.80 7.29
N ALA A 10 0.23 -17.36 6.76
CA ALA A 10 0.29 -18.60 6.01
C ALA A 10 -0.21 -19.86 6.75
N ASN A 11 0.10 -19.95 8.05
CA ASN A 11 -0.02 -21.15 8.86
C ASN A 11 -1.47 -21.49 9.21
N LEU A 12 -2.29 -20.45 9.34
CA LEU A 12 -3.66 -20.53 9.85
C LEU A 12 -4.70 -20.60 8.71
N ALA A 13 -4.38 -20.10 7.52
CA ALA A 13 -5.39 -19.61 6.60
C ALA A 13 -6.05 -20.66 5.66
N PHE A 14 -5.36 -21.71 5.23
CA PHE A 14 -5.83 -22.43 4.03
C PHE A 14 -6.52 -23.80 4.26
N ARG A 15 -7.05 -24.06 5.47
CA ARG A 15 -7.74 -25.33 5.83
C ARG A 15 -8.91 -25.70 4.90
N ASP A 16 -9.70 -24.73 4.43
CA ASP A 16 -10.95 -25.00 3.69
C ASP A 16 -10.82 -25.00 2.16
N LEU A 17 -9.65 -24.72 1.60
CA LEU A 17 -9.42 -24.82 0.15
C LEU A 17 -9.47 -26.26 -0.37
N ASN A 18 -9.33 -27.27 0.50
CA ASN A 18 -9.44 -28.68 0.15
C ASN A 18 -10.88 -29.12 -0.22
N ARG A 19 -11.91 -28.31 0.07
CA ARG A 19 -13.32 -28.68 -0.19
C ARG A 19 -14.01 -27.91 -1.31
N THR A 20 -13.45 -26.79 -1.75
CA THR A 20 -13.99 -26.00 -2.87
C THR A 20 -12.88 -25.75 -3.88
N ASN A 21 -12.90 -26.55 -4.96
CA ASN A 21 -12.08 -26.46 -6.18
C ASN A 21 -11.15 -25.23 -6.30
N PRO A 22 -9.83 -25.42 -6.32
CA PRO A 22 -8.89 -24.46 -6.87
C PRO A 22 -8.14 -25.08 -8.06
N CYS A 23 -8.88 -25.65 -9.02
CA CYS A 23 -8.36 -25.82 -10.36
C CYS A 23 -8.35 -24.45 -11.04
N ILE A 24 -7.27 -23.68 -10.94
CA ILE A 24 -6.90 -22.77 -12.03
C ILE A 24 -6.26 -23.67 -13.10
N ILE A 25 -7.11 -24.35 -13.86
CA ILE A 25 -6.67 -24.93 -15.13
C ILE A 25 -6.73 -23.78 -16.12
N TYR A 26 -5.58 -23.18 -16.45
CA TYR A 26 -5.47 -22.53 -17.76
C TYR A 26 -5.47 -23.68 -18.77
N VAL A 27 -6.58 -23.81 -19.49
CA VAL A 27 -6.60 -24.62 -20.71
C VAL A 27 -5.92 -23.74 -21.76
N ASP A 28 -4.63 -23.96 -21.98
CA ASP A 28 -4.02 -23.52 -23.22
C ASP A 28 -4.76 -24.20 -24.38
N SER A 29 -4.95 -23.47 -25.48
CA SER A 29 -5.68 -23.93 -26.67
C SER A 29 -5.13 -25.22 -27.29
N ASP A 30 -3.96 -25.70 -26.85
CA ASP A 30 -3.23 -26.82 -27.42
C ASP A 30 -3.12 -28.05 -26.49
N GLY A 31 -3.76 -28.08 -25.32
CA GLY A 31 -4.01 -29.33 -24.59
C GLY A 31 -2.77 -30.10 -24.06
N THR A 32 -1.60 -29.46 -23.92
CA THR A 32 -0.40 -30.10 -23.37
C THR A 32 0.17 -29.37 -22.14
N SER A 33 0.24 -30.12 -21.03
CA SER A 33 0.85 -29.85 -19.69
C SER A 33 0.40 -28.59 -18.94
N SER A 34 -0.43 -28.76 -17.90
CA SER A 34 -0.75 -27.68 -16.95
C SER A 34 0.43 -27.42 -16.01
N THR A 35 1.04 -26.24 -16.07
CA THR A 35 1.99 -25.78 -15.04
C THR A 35 1.21 -25.49 -13.76
N THR A 36 1.38 -26.31 -12.71
CA THR A 36 0.80 -26.07 -11.39
C THR A 36 1.32 -24.73 -10.83
N VAL A 37 0.43 -23.76 -10.66
CA VAL A 37 0.75 -22.48 -10.01
C VAL A 37 1.04 -22.73 -8.54
N ARG A 38 2.29 -22.47 -8.11
CA ARG A 38 2.71 -22.57 -6.71
C ARG A 38 2.62 -21.20 -6.03
N ILE A 39 2.28 -21.21 -4.74
CA ILE A 39 2.30 -20.02 -3.88
C ILE A 39 3.50 -20.15 -2.94
N ILE A 40 4.36 -19.14 -2.96
CA ILE A 40 5.59 -19.08 -2.16
C ILE A 40 5.39 -18.06 -1.06
N ILE A 41 5.67 -18.47 0.17
CA ILE A 41 5.51 -17.64 1.36
C ILE A 41 6.89 -17.36 1.92
N VAL A 42 7.22 -16.08 2.03
CA VAL A 42 8.53 -15.61 2.50
C VAL A 42 8.33 -14.90 3.83
N SER A 43 8.90 -15.46 4.88
CA SER A 43 8.81 -14.96 6.26
C SER A 43 10.19 -14.95 6.92
N ASN A 44 10.39 -14.09 7.92
CA ASN A 44 11.68 -14.03 8.62
C ASN A 44 12.00 -15.38 9.28
N MET A 45 10.99 -15.98 9.93
CA MET A 45 11.09 -17.30 10.55
C MET A 45 10.22 -18.29 9.81
N LEU A 46 10.72 -19.51 9.65
CA LEU A 46 9.93 -20.65 9.18
C LEU A 46 8.92 -21.07 10.26
N PRO A 47 7.79 -21.69 9.86
CA PRO A 47 6.75 -22.12 10.78
C PRO A 47 7.08 -23.46 11.48
N LEU A 48 8.34 -23.61 11.87
CA LEU A 48 8.90 -24.84 12.41
C LEU A 48 9.68 -24.54 13.68
N HIS A 49 9.46 -25.38 14.68
CA HIS A 49 10.30 -25.46 15.86
C HIS A 49 11.39 -26.51 15.63
N ALA A 50 12.64 -26.07 15.69
CA ALA A 50 13.81 -26.94 15.63
C ALA A 50 14.30 -27.20 17.06
N GLN A 51 14.42 -28.47 17.45
CA GLN A 51 14.93 -28.88 18.75
C GLN A 51 16.01 -29.95 18.56
N LYS A 52 17.14 -29.84 19.26
CA LYS A 52 18.16 -30.89 19.29
C LYS A 52 17.60 -32.11 20.03
N ASP A 53 17.61 -33.25 19.35
CA ASP A 53 17.15 -34.51 19.90
C ASP A 53 18.19 -35.04 20.91
N GLY A 54 17.73 -35.37 22.12
CA GLY A 54 18.60 -35.71 23.25
C GLY A 54 19.29 -37.06 23.13
N GLU A 55 18.79 -37.94 22.24
CA GLU A 55 19.31 -39.30 22.06
C GLU A 55 20.22 -39.47 20.83
N THR A 56 20.07 -38.64 19.80
CA THR A 56 20.78 -38.79 18.51
C THR A 56 21.68 -37.61 18.13
N GLU A 57 21.78 -36.56 18.96
CA GLU A 57 22.43 -35.27 18.66
C GLU A 57 21.88 -34.53 17.41
N GLY A 58 20.98 -35.14 16.64
CA GLY A 58 20.38 -34.57 15.43
C GLY A 58 19.24 -33.58 15.69
N LEU A 59 19.00 -32.68 14.74
CA LEU A 59 17.88 -31.74 14.80
C LEU A 59 16.54 -32.43 14.48
N SER A 60 15.57 -32.26 15.37
CA SER A 60 14.16 -32.62 15.16
C SER A 60 13.35 -31.38 14.79
N PHE A 61 12.39 -31.55 13.88
CA PHE A 61 11.55 -30.46 13.39
C PHE A 61 10.08 -30.80 13.64
N ASN A 62 9.38 -29.88 14.30
CA ASN A 62 7.93 -29.96 14.49
C ASN A 62 7.30 -28.67 13.97
N TYR A 63 6.11 -28.79 13.41
CA TYR A 63 5.30 -27.62 13.08
C TYR A 63 4.88 -26.87 14.36
N ASP A 64 4.77 -25.54 14.27
CA ASP A 64 4.20 -24.74 15.36
C ASP A 64 2.79 -25.26 15.71
N GLU A 65 2.38 -25.22 17.00
CA GLU A 65 1.11 -25.84 17.47
C GLU A 65 -0.15 -25.32 16.73
N ASP A 66 -0.06 -24.12 16.16
CA ASP A 66 -1.12 -23.46 15.38
C ASP A 66 -0.99 -23.69 13.84
N PHE A 67 -0.02 -24.48 13.40
CA PHE A 67 0.26 -24.74 12.00
C PHE A 67 -0.48 -25.98 11.49
N HIS A 68 -1.18 -25.81 10.38
CA HIS A 68 -1.74 -26.94 9.64
C HIS A 68 -1.17 -26.97 8.23
N LEU A 69 -0.59 -28.11 7.86
CA LEU A 69 0.00 -28.37 6.54
C LEU A 69 -1.05 -28.22 5.43
N ILE A 70 -0.82 -27.26 4.53
CA ILE A 70 -1.44 -27.28 3.20
C ILE A 70 -0.32 -27.59 2.22
N GLN A 71 -0.40 -28.77 1.58
CA GLN A 71 0.62 -29.34 0.68
C GLN A 71 1.00 -28.47 -0.54
N TRP A 72 0.35 -27.32 -0.73
CA TRP A 72 0.44 -26.50 -1.96
C TRP A 72 1.30 -25.24 -1.76
N PHE A 73 1.73 -24.96 -0.53
CA PHE A 73 2.57 -23.81 -0.20
C PHE A 73 4.02 -24.22 0.02
N PHE A 74 4.93 -23.40 -0.50
CA PHE A 74 6.35 -23.50 -0.21
C PHE A 74 6.77 -22.32 0.68
N TYR A 75 7.52 -22.60 1.73
CA TYR A 75 7.96 -21.60 2.71
C TYR A 75 9.45 -21.33 2.56
N VAL A 76 9.84 -20.06 2.63
CA VAL A 76 11.24 -19.63 2.61
C VAL A 76 11.49 -18.70 3.79
N GLY A 77 12.49 -19.02 4.63
CA GLY A 77 12.80 -18.23 5.81
C GLY A 77 13.94 -18.81 6.65
N SER A 78 14.16 -18.30 7.86
CA SER A 78 15.20 -18.79 8.77
C SER A 78 14.63 -19.66 9.90
N LEU A 79 15.41 -20.62 10.40
CA LEU A 79 15.10 -21.43 11.57
C LEU A 79 15.65 -20.75 12.82
N ASN A 80 15.00 -20.96 13.95
CA ASN A 80 15.45 -20.44 15.25
C ASN A 80 16.44 -21.40 15.94
N ALA A 81 17.46 -21.87 15.21
CA ALA A 81 18.46 -22.79 15.74
C ALA A 81 19.81 -22.55 15.08
N ASP A 82 20.89 -22.70 15.87
CA ASP A 82 22.26 -22.75 15.35
C ASP A 82 22.51 -24.12 14.72
N ILE A 83 22.73 -24.12 13.41
CA ILE A 83 22.96 -25.32 12.60
C ILE A 83 24.43 -25.35 12.16
N ASP A 84 25.13 -26.43 12.51
CA ASP A 84 26.52 -26.64 12.10
C ASP A 84 26.60 -26.73 10.57
N VAL A 85 27.65 -26.14 9.98
CA VAL A 85 27.89 -26.13 8.53
C VAL A 85 27.87 -27.55 7.94
N ASN A 86 28.33 -28.54 8.71
CA ASN A 86 28.35 -29.95 8.27
C ASN A 86 26.94 -30.57 8.16
N GLU A 87 25.93 -29.98 8.79
CA GLU A 87 24.55 -30.46 8.78
C GLU A 87 23.66 -29.72 7.76
N HIS A 88 24.20 -28.71 7.07
CA HIS A 88 23.41 -27.83 6.18
C HIS A 88 22.68 -28.60 5.07
N GLU A 89 23.37 -29.51 4.38
CA GLU A 89 22.78 -30.29 3.27
C GLU A 89 21.65 -31.20 3.77
N VAL A 90 21.89 -31.93 4.85
CA VAL A 90 20.91 -32.85 5.45
C VAL A 90 19.66 -32.10 5.93
N VAL A 91 19.83 -30.94 6.56
CA VAL A 91 18.70 -30.11 7.00
C VAL A 91 17.91 -29.58 5.81
N VAL A 92 18.59 -29.11 4.75
CA VAL A 92 17.90 -28.60 3.55
C VAL A 92 17.07 -29.68 2.87
N GLU A 93 17.63 -30.89 2.68
CA GLU A 93 16.89 -32.01 2.10
C GLU A 93 15.67 -32.38 2.95
N ARG A 94 15.85 -32.51 4.27
CA ARG A 94 14.76 -32.88 5.17
C ARG A 94 13.65 -31.83 5.21
N LEU A 95 14.00 -30.55 5.24
CA LEU A 95 13.01 -29.46 5.22
C LEU A 95 12.25 -29.39 3.90
N MET A 96 12.92 -29.65 2.78
CA MET A 96 12.29 -29.71 1.47
C MET A 96 11.32 -30.89 1.37
N ASP A 97 11.79 -32.10 1.67
CA ASP A 97 11.03 -33.34 1.45
C ASP A 97 9.89 -33.53 2.45
N ASP A 98 10.13 -33.26 3.73
CA ASP A 98 9.15 -33.51 4.79
C ASP A 98 8.23 -32.29 5.04
N PHE A 99 8.72 -31.07 4.76
CA PHE A 99 8.06 -29.83 5.20
C PHE A 99 7.76 -28.79 4.09
N ASN A 100 8.18 -28.99 2.84
CA ASN A 100 8.12 -27.97 1.77
C ASN A 100 8.70 -26.61 2.20
N CYS A 101 9.73 -26.65 3.04
CA CYS A 101 10.37 -25.48 3.63
C CYS A 101 11.81 -25.34 3.12
N VAL A 102 12.24 -24.11 2.94
CA VAL A 102 13.59 -23.76 2.50
C VAL A 102 14.21 -22.85 3.53
N HIS A 103 15.23 -23.37 4.20
CA HIS A 103 15.96 -22.61 5.21
C HIS A 103 17.00 -21.69 4.55
N THR A 104 17.03 -20.44 5.01
CA THR A 104 18.05 -19.46 4.67
C THR A 104 19.03 -19.30 5.83
N PHE A 105 20.27 -19.72 5.57
CA PHE A 105 21.39 -19.56 6.49
C PHE A 105 21.85 -18.10 6.50
N LEU A 106 21.81 -17.49 7.68
CA LEU A 106 22.35 -16.16 7.95
C LEU A 106 23.43 -16.32 9.03
N ALA A 107 24.57 -15.65 8.86
CA ALA A 107 25.58 -15.60 9.90
C ALA A 107 25.01 -14.95 11.17
N ASN A 108 25.34 -15.45 12.36
CA ASN A 108 24.77 -14.97 13.63
C ASN A 108 24.99 -13.47 13.86
N GLU A 109 26.17 -12.95 13.48
CA GLU A 109 26.46 -11.52 13.51
C GLU A 109 25.51 -10.73 12.62
N LEU A 110 25.36 -11.16 11.36
CA LEU A 110 24.46 -10.54 10.39
C LEU A 110 23.00 -10.59 10.85
N PHE A 111 22.55 -11.72 11.39
CA PHE A 111 21.20 -11.87 11.93
C PHE A 111 20.97 -10.91 13.11
N SER A 112 21.93 -10.79 14.02
CA SER A 112 21.83 -9.87 15.16
C SER A 112 21.75 -8.41 14.71
N GLU A 113 22.62 -7.97 13.80
CA GLU A 113 22.62 -6.60 13.26
C GLU A 113 21.35 -6.27 12.48
N PHE A 114 20.88 -7.19 11.64
CA PHE A 114 19.64 -7.05 10.87
C PHE A 114 18.40 -7.03 11.76
N TYR A 115 18.25 -8.04 12.63
CA TYR A 115 17.04 -8.28 13.38
C TYR A 115 16.99 -7.46 14.67
N HIS A 116 17.97 -7.63 15.55
CA HIS A 116 18.01 -6.90 16.82
C HIS A 116 18.40 -5.43 16.62
N GLY A 117 19.38 -5.17 15.73
CA GLY A 117 19.79 -3.81 15.36
C GLY A 117 18.74 -3.10 14.52
N PHE A 118 18.78 -3.22 13.20
CA PHE A 118 17.95 -2.38 12.33
C PHE A 118 16.42 -2.55 12.55
N CYS A 119 15.94 -3.79 12.64
CA CYS A 119 14.50 -4.07 12.72
C CYS A 119 13.90 -3.72 14.09
N LYS A 120 14.47 -4.22 15.19
CA LYS A 120 13.91 -4.00 16.54
C LYS A 120 14.38 -2.69 17.17
N TYR A 121 15.63 -2.27 16.99
CA TYR A 121 16.15 -1.04 17.61
C TYR A 121 15.74 0.23 16.86
N HIS A 122 15.96 0.31 15.54
CA HIS A 122 15.67 1.56 14.81
C HIS A 122 14.22 1.65 14.34
N ARG A 123 13.64 0.56 13.84
CA ARG A 123 12.41 0.61 13.06
C ARG A 123 11.14 0.35 13.87
N GLN A 124 11.16 -0.62 14.78
CA GLN A 124 10.01 -0.91 15.63
C GLN A 124 9.57 0.30 16.48
N PRO A 125 10.47 1.10 17.10
CA PRO A 125 10.06 2.28 17.86
C PRO A 125 9.35 3.33 17.02
N ILE A 126 9.87 3.61 15.81
CA ILE A 126 9.27 4.56 14.86
C ILE A 126 7.86 4.08 14.45
N PHE A 127 7.70 2.78 14.21
CA PHE A 127 6.40 2.16 13.94
C PHE A 127 5.45 2.15 15.14
N HIS A 128 5.91 2.51 16.34
CA HIS A 128 5.07 2.59 17.54
C HIS A 128 5.04 4.01 18.14
N TYR A 129 5.28 5.05 17.32
CA TYR A 129 5.26 6.47 17.72
C TYR A 129 6.32 6.87 18.77
N MET A 130 7.39 6.08 18.96
CA MET A 130 8.50 6.46 19.80
C MET A 130 9.56 7.17 18.97
N LEU A 131 9.69 8.47 19.20
CA LEU A 131 10.76 9.28 18.59
C LEU A 131 12.10 9.00 19.27
N PRO A 132 13.22 9.09 18.54
CA PRO A 132 14.59 8.97 19.06
C PRO A 132 15.01 10.20 19.89
N MET A 133 14.10 10.77 20.69
CA MET A 133 14.34 11.93 21.56
C MET A 133 14.68 11.52 23.00
N CYS A 134 14.50 10.25 23.35
CA CYS A 134 14.90 9.73 24.64
C CYS A 134 16.40 9.41 24.58
N GLY A 135 17.21 9.91 25.51
CA GLY A 135 18.67 9.76 25.51
C GLY A 135 19.23 8.32 25.49
N LYS A 136 18.34 7.31 25.55
CA LYS A 136 18.63 5.87 25.42
C LYS A 136 18.23 5.25 24.05
N HIS A 137 17.45 5.97 23.24
CA HIS A 137 16.93 5.54 21.92
C HIS A 137 17.31 6.53 20.80
N GLY A 138 18.09 7.55 21.16
CA GLY A 138 18.53 8.64 20.30
C GLY A 138 19.92 8.43 19.70
N ASP A 139 20.35 7.18 19.55
CA ASP A 139 21.60 6.90 18.85
C ASP A 139 21.50 7.37 17.41
N GLN A 140 22.62 7.91 16.92
CA GLN A 140 22.75 8.29 15.52
C GLN A 140 22.39 7.10 14.63
N PHE A 141 21.66 7.36 13.56
CA PHE A 141 21.33 6.33 12.57
C PHE A 141 22.60 5.61 12.11
N ASP A 142 22.67 4.29 12.35
CA ASP A 142 23.80 3.48 11.96
C ASP A 142 23.63 2.97 10.53
N GLN A 143 24.48 3.48 9.63
CA GLN A 143 24.53 3.07 8.24
C GLN A 143 24.95 1.59 8.09
N GLY A 144 25.77 1.06 9.00
CA GLY A 144 26.18 -0.35 9.03
C GLY A 144 24.99 -1.28 9.23
N LEU A 145 24.11 -0.97 10.20
CA LEU A 145 22.88 -1.73 10.44
C LEU A 145 21.94 -1.72 9.22
N TRP A 146 21.87 -0.61 8.48
CA TRP A 146 21.14 -0.56 7.22
C TRP A 146 21.76 -1.47 6.15
N GLN A 147 23.10 -1.50 6.01
CA GLN A 147 23.76 -2.43 5.08
C GLN A 147 23.56 -3.89 5.46
N ALA A 148 23.59 -4.21 6.76
CA ALA A 148 23.28 -5.54 7.28
C ALA A 148 21.85 -5.96 6.91
N TYR A 149 20.87 -5.06 7.11
CA TYR A 149 19.47 -5.31 6.72
C TYR A 149 19.32 -5.62 5.23
N ILE A 150 19.98 -4.84 4.38
CA ILE A 150 19.98 -5.07 2.94
C ILE A 150 20.64 -6.40 2.58
N SER A 151 21.79 -6.71 3.19
CA SER A 151 22.55 -7.93 2.90
C SER A 151 21.75 -9.18 3.27
N ALA A 152 21.11 -9.19 4.44
CA ALA A 152 20.23 -10.28 4.85
C ALA A 152 19.04 -10.46 3.89
N ASN A 153 18.38 -9.37 3.50
CA ASN A 153 17.26 -9.39 2.54
C ASN A 153 17.70 -9.87 1.15
N LYS A 154 18.93 -9.57 0.73
CA LYS A 154 19.49 -10.04 -0.54
C LYS A 154 19.70 -11.56 -0.52
N ILE A 155 20.31 -12.10 0.54
CA ILE A 155 20.53 -13.55 0.71
C ILE A 155 19.19 -14.30 0.67
N LEU A 156 18.17 -13.77 1.37
CA LEU A 156 16.81 -14.32 1.35
C LEU A 156 16.19 -14.25 -0.05
N ALA A 157 16.35 -13.14 -0.77
CA ALA A 157 15.83 -13.02 -2.14
C ALA A 157 16.51 -14.01 -3.10
N ASP A 158 17.83 -14.20 -2.98
CA ASP A 158 18.58 -15.18 -3.78
C ASP A 158 18.05 -16.60 -3.52
N LYS A 159 17.76 -16.97 -2.27
CA LYS A 159 17.12 -18.25 -1.92
C LYS A 159 15.71 -18.42 -2.48
N VAL A 160 14.91 -17.36 -2.50
CA VAL A 160 13.58 -17.42 -3.14
C VAL A 160 13.72 -17.67 -4.65
N LEU A 161 14.69 -17.04 -5.32
CA LEU A 161 14.92 -17.21 -6.77
C LEU A 161 15.47 -18.59 -7.15
N GLU A 162 16.12 -19.31 -6.22
CA GLU A 162 16.54 -20.70 -6.44
C GLU A 162 15.35 -21.67 -6.55
N VAL A 163 14.23 -21.37 -5.88
CA VAL A 163 13.12 -22.32 -5.69
C VAL A 163 11.82 -21.90 -6.37
N ALA A 164 11.71 -20.64 -6.77
CA ALA A 164 10.51 -20.07 -7.36
C ALA A 164 10.81 -19.35 -8.68
N ASN A 165 9.91 -19.49 -9.65
CA ASN A 165 9.89 -18.63 -10.83
C ASN A 165 8.91 -17.47 -10.59
N PRO A 166 9.39 -16.21 -10.41
CA PRO A 166 8.53 -15.10 -10.04
C PRO A 166 7.47 -14.72 -11.09
N GLU A 167 7.62 -15.11 -12.36
CA GLU A 167 6.64 -14.79 -13.41
C GLU A 167 5.45 -15.77 -13.39
N THR A 168 5.66 -17.00 -12.95
CA THR A 168 4.60 -18.03 -12.91
C THR A 168 4.04 -18.22 -11.51
N ASN A 169 4.86 -18.07 -10.46
CA ASN A 169 4.49 -18.29 -9.06
C ASN A 169 4.08 -16.99 -8.37
N TYR A 170 3.13 -17.08 -7.43
CA TYR A 170 2.76 -15.96 -6.57
C TYR A 170 3.68 -15.94 -5.35
N ILE A 171 4.40 -14.84 -5.12
CA ILE A 171 5.31 -14.69 -3.99
C ILE A 171 4.72 -13.73 -2.96
N LEU A 172 4.46 -14.22 -1.76
CA LEU A 172 3.90 -13.50 -0.63
C LEU A 172 4.98 -13.21 0.40
N ILE A 173 5.36 -11.94 0.55
CA ILE A 173 6.35 -11.49 1.52
C ILE A 173 5.65 -10.97 2.77
N HIS A 174 6.10 -11.43 3.94
CA HIS A 174 5.50 -11.09 5.23
C HIS A 174 6.37 -10.16 6.08
N ASP A 175 5.71 -9.11 6.55
CA ASP A 175 6.14 -8.19 7.60
C ASP A 175 7.37 -7.34 7.28
N TYR A 176 7.65 -6.38 8.16
CA TYR A 176 8.59 -5.29 7.90
C TYR A 176 10.06 -5.72 7.72
N HIS A 177 10.44 -6.88 8.28
CA HIS A 177 11.79 -7.46 8.21
C HIS A 177 12.23 -7.72 6.76
N LEU A 178 11.29 -8.02 5.88
CA LEU A 178 11.56 -8.52 4.52
C LEU A 178 11.20 -7.55 3.41
N MET A 179 11.00 -6.27 3.72
CA MET A 179 10.57 -5.31 2.71
C MET A 179 11.59 -5.17 1.57
N ALA A 180 12.89 -5.28 1.84
CA ALA A 180 13.92 -5.16 0.81
C ALA A 180 13.98 -6.36 -0.14
N VAL A 181 13.42 -7.52 0.22
CA VAL A 181 13.28 -8.67 -0.70
C VAL A 181 12.54 -8.25 -1.99
N LEU A 182 11.55 -7.35 -1.90
CA LEU A 182 10.74 -6.90 -3.04
C LEU A 182 11.57 -6.33 -4.19
N VAL A 183 12.56 -5.48 -3.89
CA VAL A 183 13.38 -4.85 -4.93
C VAL A 183 14.29 -5.86 -5.61
N PHE A 184 14.82 -6.84 -4.85
CA PHE A 184 15.67 -7.89 -5.39
C PHE A 184 14.90 -8.89 -6.24
N LEU A 185 13.70 -9.28 -5.82
CA LEU A 185 12.85 -10.20 -6.60
C LEU A 185 12.36 -9.60 -7.91
N ARG A 186 12.10 -8.28 -7.96
CA ARG A 186 11.70 -7.62 -9.20
C ARG A 186 12.89 -7.21 -10.09
N ASN A 187 14.11 -7.24 -9.54
CA ASN A 187 15.33 -6.97 -10.29
C ASN A 187 15.67 -8.19 -11.17
N LYS A 188 15.38 -8.07 -12.47
CA LYS A 188 15.43 -9.06 -13.57
C LYS A 188 14.05 -9.53 -14.05
N PRO A 189 13.21 -10.25 -13.29
CA PRO A 189 11.85 -10.55 -13.74
C PRO A 189 10.94 -9.37 -13.45
N TYR A 190 10.78 -8.47 -14.43
CA TYR A 190 9.96 -7.26 -14.26
C TYR A 190 8.47 -7.56 -14.02
N ARG A 191 8.04 -8.77 -14.41
CA ARG A 191 6.67 -9.30 -14.25
C ARG A 191 6.53 -10.24 -13.05
N ALA A 192 7.42 -10.13 -12.07
CA ALA A 192 7.28 -10.86 -10.82
C ALA A 192 5.91 -10.57 -10.17
N LYS A 193 5.19 -11.62 -9.77
CA LYS A 193 3.90 -11.53 -9.07
C LYS A 193 4.15 -11.41 -7.56
N LEU A 194 4.20 -10.19 -7.05
CA LEU A 194 4.67 -9.89 -5.69
C LEU A 194 3.55 -9.31 -4.82
N GLY A 195 3.23 -10.01 -3.73
CA GLY A 195 2.31 -9.55 -2.69
C GLY A 195 3.10 -9.28 -1.42
N PHE A 196 2.78 -8.19 -0.72
CA PHE A 196 3.36 -7.86 0.57
C PHE A 196 2.26 -7.69 1.61
N PHE A 197 2.41 -8.30 2.78
CA PHE A 197 1.47 -8.13 3.88
C PHE A 197 2.21 -7.65 5.13
N LEU A 198 1.81 -6.48 5.66
CA LEU A 198 2.40 -5.92 6.85
C LEU A 198 1.56 -6.26 8.09
N GLN A 199 2.13 -7.07 8.98
CA GLN A 199 1.48 -7.48 10.22
C GLN A 199 1.69 -6.46 11.34
N SER A 200 2.89 -5.90 11.39
CA SER A 200 3.21 -4.84 12.34
C SER A 200 2.46 -3.54 12.02
N PRO A 201 2.20 -2.70 13.03
CA PRO A 201 1.53 -1.43 12.79
C PRO A 201 2.36 -0.54 11.85
N PHE A 202 1.78 -0.09 10.72
CA PHE A 202 2.37 0.98 9.90
C PHE A 202 1.91 2.31 10.43
N LEU A 203 2.61 2.79 11.45
CA LEU A 203 2.07 3.82 12.32
C LEU A 203 2.95 5.05 12.43
N ALA A 204 3.87 5.24 11.51
CA ALA A 204 4.50 6.54 11.40
C ALA A 204 3.59 7.46 10.57
N SER A 205 3.05 8.53 11.17
CA SER A 205 2.64 9.69 10.37
C SER A 205 3.82 10.10 9.49
N ALA A 206 3.57 10.71 8.34
CA ALA A 206 4.66 11.10 7.45
C ALA A 206 5.74 11.95 8.14
N GLU A 207 5.38 12.70 9.18
CA GLU A 207 6.33 13.45 10.02
C GLU A 207 7.28 12.53 10.79
N ILE A 208 6.74 11.54 11.50
CA ILE A 208 7.54 10.56 12.25
C ILE A 208 8.31 9.66 11.29
N TYR A 209 7.71 9.29 10.16
CA TYR A 209 8.35 8.39 9.21
C TYR A 209 9.59 9.04 8.58
N ARG A 210 9.53 10.34 8.34
CA ARG A 210 10.64 11.13 7.80
C ARG A 210 11.83 11.29 8.75
N THR A 211 11.68 10.96 10.04
CA THR A 211 12.83 10.96 10.95
C THR A 211 13.80 9.81 10.65
N LEU A 212 13.35 8.77 9.94
CA LEU A 212 14.21 7.69 9.44
C LEU A 212 14.93 8.16 8.16
N PRO A 213 16.28 8.24 8.14
CA PRO A 213 17.03 8.75 6.98
C PRO A 213 16.77 7.98 5.68
N VAL A 214 16.55 6.67 5.76
CA VAL A 214 16.28 5.78 4.61
C VAL A 214 14.79 5.61 4.28
N SER A 215 13.92 6.45 4.85
CA SER A 215 12.46 6.37 4.71
C SER A 215 11.98 6.40 3.25
N ALA A 216 12.52 7.30 2.42
CA ALA A 216 12.13 7.39 1.02
C ALA A 216 12.50 6.14 0.22
N ASP A 217 13.63 5.51 0.54
CA ASP A 217 14.11 4.31 -0.16
C ASP A 217 13.27 3.09 0.23
N ILE A 218 12.89 2.97 1.51
CA ILE A 218 11.99 1.92 1.97
C ILE A 218 10.62 2.01 1.28
N LEU A 219 10.08 3.21 1.04
CA LEU A 219 8.83 3.37 0.29
C LEU A 219 8.98 2.94 -1.17
N ARG A 220 10.08 3.32 -1.84
CA ARG A 220 10.34 2.89 -3.23
C ARG A 220 10.49 1.38 -3.33
N ILE A 221 11.19 0.78 -2.38
CA ILE A 221 11.31 -0.67 -2.22
C ILE A 221 9.92 -1.30 -2.09
N LEU A 222 9.05 -0.77 -1.21
CA LEU A 222 7.70 -1.28 -1.01
C LEU A 222 6.85 -1.21 -2.28
N LEU A 223 6.96 -0.13 -3.07
CA LEU A 223 6.23 0.06 -4.33
C LEU A 223 6.72 -0.86 -5.48
N ASN A 224 7.69 -1.74 -5.23
CA ASN A 224 8.00 -2.85 -6.11
C ASN A 224 7.07 -4.07 -5.92
N CYS A 225 6.07 -4.03 -5.04
CA CYS A 225 5.00 -5.04 -5.04
C CYS A 225 3.87 -4.70 -6.03
N ASP A 226 2.95 -5.65 -6.24
CA ASP A 226 1.69 -5.43 -6.97
C ASP A 226 0.50 -5.21 -6.03
N LEU A 227 0.53 -5.85 -4.85
CA LEU A 227 -0.48 -5.75 -3.81
C LEU A 227 0.15 -5.57 -2.42
N ILE A 228 -0.31 -4.55 -1.68
CA ILE A 228 0.04 -4.30 -0.28
C ILE A 228 -1.16 -4.59 0.62
N GLY A 229 -1.00 -5.46 1.61
CA GLY A 229 -1.99 -5.77 2.63
C GLY A 229 -1.71 -5.10 3.97
N PHE A 230 -2.75 -4.58 4.61
CA PHE A 230 -2.73 -4.02 5.97
C PHE A 230 -3.89 -4.55 6.80
N HIS A 231 -3.75 -4.55 8.13
CA HIS A 231 -4.85 -4.91 9.04
C HIS A 231 -5.97 -3.87 9.12
N THR A 232 -5.61 -2.58 9.15
CA THR A 232 -6.56 -1.48 9.34
C THR A 232 -6.44 -0.44 8.23
N PHE A 233 -7.52 0.32 8.03
CA PHE A 233 -7.50 1.45 7.09
C PHE A 233 -6.53 2.55 7.52
N ASP A 234 -6.35 2.77 8.83
CA ASP A 234 -5.43 3.78 9.34
C ASP A 234 -4.00 3.52 8.86
N PHE A 235 -3.52 2.28 8.94
CA PHE A 235 -2.18 1.90 8.47
C PHE A 235 -2.00 2.18 6.97
N ALA A 236 -3.01 1.82 6.17
CA ALA A 236 -3.02 2.11 4.75
C ALA A 236 -3.01 3.63 4.48
N ARG A 237 -3.80 4.41 5.21
CA ARG A 237 -3.86 5.87 5.10
C ARG A 237 -2.51 6.52 5.42
N HIS A 238 -1.79 6.03 6.43
CA HIS A 238 -0.45 6.52 6.76
C HIS A 238 0.55 6.25 5.62
N LEU A 239 0.54 5.06 5.01
CA LEU A 239 1.35 4.77 3.83
C LEU A 239 1.02 5.72 2.67
N LEU A 240 -0.27 5.88 2.36
CA LEU A 240 -0.73 6.76 1.28
C LEU A 240 -0.26 8.20 1.48
N SER A 241 -0.35 8.70 2.73
CA SER A 241 0.19 10.01 3.08
C SER A 241 1.69 10.07 2.84
N CYS A 242 2.48 9.11 3.32
CA CYS A 242 3.93 9.06 3.06
C CYS A 242 4.26 9.06 1.56
N CYS A 243 3.55 8.25 0.75
CA CYS A 243 3.73 8.22 -0.70
C CYS A 243 3.40 9.57 -1.37
N SER A 244 2.32 10.24 -0.94
CA SER A 244 1.98 11.57 -1.43
C SER A 244 3.04 12.61 -1.05
N ARG A 245 3.37 12.72 0.24
CA ARG A 245 4.27 13.77 0.78
C ARG A 245 5.72 13.62 0.32
N MET A 246 6.20 12.39 0.20
CA MET A 246 7.64 12.12 -0.06
C MET A 246 7.93 11.78 -1.52
N LEU A 247 6.97 11.19 -2.24
CA LEU A 247 7.17 10.73 -3.62
C LEU A 247 6.28 11.47 -4.62
N GLY A 248 5.35 12.33 -4.17
CA GLY A 248 4.42 13.06 -5.04
C GLY A 248 3.43 12.16 -5.76
N LEU A 249 3.08 11.01 -5.15
CA LEU A 249 2.20 10.01 -5.76
C LEU A 249 0.75 10.25 -5.34
N GLU A 250 -0.15 10.24 -6.31
CA GLU A 250 -1.59 10.26 -6.08
C GLU A 250 -2.15 8.83 -6.00
N TYR A 251 -3.21 8.65 -5.21
CA TYR A 251 -3.96 7.41 -5.13
C TYR A 251 -5.42 7.66 -5.52
N GLU A 252 -6.03 6.66 -6.15
CA GLU A 252 -7.42 6.71 -6.58
C GLU A 252 -8.14 5.42 -6.20
N SER A 253 -9.47 5.49 -6.12
CA SER A 253 -10.27 4.27 -6.05
C SER A 253 -10.42 3.68 -7.44
N LYS A 254 -9.77 2.54 -7.70
CA LYS A 254 -9.89 1.77 -8.95
C LYS A 254 -10.68 0.50 -8.66
N ARG A 255 -11.89 0.40 -9.23
CA ARG A 255 -12.78 -0.78 -9.11
C ARG A 255 -13.07 -1.19 -7.66
N GLY A 256 -13.23 -0.22 -6.75
CA GLY A 256 -13.51 -0.47 -5.33
C GLY A 256 -12.28 -0.87 -4.50
N GLN A 257 -11.08 -0.79 -5.06
CA GLN A 257 -9.80 -0.93 -4.34
C GLN A 257 -9.01 0.37 -4.41
N ILE A 258 -8.12 0.59 -3.46
CA ILE A 258 -7.22 1.75 -3.47
C ILE A 258 -6.03 1.40 -4.37
N GLY A 259 -5.74 2.23 -5.37
CA GLY A 259 -4.63 2.04 -6.29
C GLY A 259 -3.73 3.27 -6.35
N LEU A 260 -2.42 3.06 -6.19
CA LEU A 260 -1.37 4.04 -6.42
C LEU A 260 -0.83 3.88 -7.84
N ASP A 261 -0.77 4.95 -8.64
CA ASP A 261 -0.05 4.92 -9.91
C ASP A 261 1.44 5.15 -9.66
N TYR A 262 2.25 4.14 -9.95
CA TYR A 262 3.70 4.18 -9.79
C TYR A 262 4.38 3.78 -11.10
N SER A 263 4.84 4.79 -11.84
CA SER A 263 5.55 4.62 -13.13
C SER A 263 4.75 3.82 -14.18
N GLY A 264 3.44 4.04 -14.26
CA GLY A 264 2.56 3.34 -15.20
C GLY A 264 2.05 1.99 -14.71
N ARG A 265 2.52 1.52 -13.53
CA ARG A 265 1.96 0.36 -12.83
C ARG A 265 0.98 0.84 -11.77
N THR A 266 -0.09 0.08 -11.55
CA THR A 266 -0.96 0.31 -10.39
C THR A 266 -0.54 -0.61 -9.26
N VAL A 267 -0.11 -0.04 -8.13
CA VAL A 267 0.12 -0.78 -6.88
C VAL A 267 -1.18 -0.74 -6.07
N TYR A 268 -1.80 -1.90 -5.86
CA TYR A 268 -3.06 -2.00 -5.14
C TYR A 268 -2.83 -2.09 -3.63
N ILE A 269 -3.73 -1.49 -2.86
CA ILE A 269 -3.76 -1.57 -1.40
C ILE A 269 -5.06 -2.23 -0.95
N LYS A 270 -4.91 -3.22 -0.06
CA LYS A 270 -6.02 -4.00 0.49
C LYS A 270 -5.97 -4.02 2.01
N ILE A 271 -7.14 -3.88 2.63
CA ILE A 271 -7.31 -3.91 4.08
C ILE A 271 -7.95 -5.25 4.44
N LEU A 272 -7.28 -6.01 5.29
CA LEU A 272 -7.67 -7.34 5.74
C LEU A 272 -7.24 -7.51 7.21
N PRO A 273 -8.17 -7.41 8.17
CA PRO A 273 -7.88 -7.71 9.57
C PRO A 273 -7.68 -9.22 9.76
N LEU A 274 -6.71 -9.59 10.62
CA LEU A 274 -6.37 -11.00 10.85
C LEU A 274 -7.48 -11.70 11.64
N GLY A 275 -7.98 -12.80 11.08
CA GLY A 275 -8.90 -13.71 11.75
C GLY A 275 -8.19 -14.86 12.45
N ILE A 276 -8.96 -15.69 13.14
CA ILE A 276 -8.51 -16.96 13.72
C ILE A 276 -9.32 -18.12 13.18
N HIS A 277 -8.76 -19.32 13.26
CA HIS A 277 -9.49 -20.52 12.88
C HIS A 277 -10.44 -20.95 14.00
N LEU A 278 -11.69 -21.28 13.66
CA LEU A 278 -12.74 -21.69 14.61
C LEU A 278 -12.58 -23.14 15.12
N GLY A 279 -11.33 -23.61 15.33
CA GLY A 279 -11.04 -24.98 15.76
C GLY A 279 -11.62 -25.34 17.14
N LYS A 280 -11.65 -26.64 17.46
CA LYS A 280 -12.14 -27.12 18.77
C LYS A 280 -11.23 -26.59 19.88
N VAL A 281 -11.74 -25.66 20.67
CA VAL A 281 -11.10 -25.23 21.92
C VAL A 281 -11.30 -26.33 22.95
N GLU A 282 -10.23 -27.01 23.34
CA GLU A 282 -10.26 -27.99 24.43
C GLU A 282 -10.14 -27.26 25.77
N LYS A 283 -11.03 -27.58 26.72
CA LYS A 283 -11.00 -27.01 28.07
C LYS A 283 -10.05 -27.80 28.97
N PHE A 284 -9.21 -27.07 29.71
CA PHE A 284 -8.47 -27.59 30.85
C PHE A 284 -9.33 -27.47 32.13
N LYS A 285 -9.69 -28.59 32.77
CA LYS A 285 -10.63 -28.62 33.92
C LYS A 285 -10.04 -28.10 35.24
N GLU A 286 -8.72 -28.00 35.36
CA GLU A 286 -8.05 -27.77 36.65
C GLU A 286 -8.12 -26.31 37.14
N PHE A 287 -8.36 -25.34 36.24
CA PHE A 287 -8.31 -23.91 36.56
C PHE A 287 -9.59 -23.34 37.20
N GLU A 288 -10.74 -24.01 37.06
CA GLU A 288 -12.05 -23.54 37.55
C GLU A 288 -12.12 -23.49 39.10
N GLY A 289 -11.30 -24.27 39.81
CA GLY A 289 -11.31 -24.31 41.28
C GLY A 289 -10.68 -23.08 41.96
N LYS A 290 -9.66 -22.48 41.36
CA LYS A 290 -8.81 -21.44 41.99
C LYS A 290 -9.49 -20.07 42.09
N PHE A 291 -10.39 -19.76 41.17
CA PHE A 291 -11.05 -18.46 41.05
C PHE A 291 -12.58 -18.54 41.24
N LYS A 292 -13.07 -19.66 41.77
CA LYS A 292 -14.51 -19.86 42.00
C LYS A 292 -15.08 -18.77 42.92
N GLY A 293 -16.14 -18.10 42.46
CA GLY A 293 -16.80 -17.02 43.19
C GLY A 293 -16.08 -15.67 43.15
N LYS A 294 -15.07 -15.51 42.29
CA LYS A 294 -14.34 -14.25 42.05
C LYS A 294 -14.59 -13.74 40.64
N HIS A 295 -14.51 -12.42 40.47
CA HIS A 295 -14.49 -11.74 39.19
C HIS A 295 -13.07 -11.63 38.66
N VAL A 296 -12.75 -12.40 37.63
CA VAL A 296 -11.45 -12.45 36.99
C VAL A 296 -11.43 -11.55 35.76
N ILE A 297 -10.48 -10.61 35.78
CA ILE A 297 -10.08 -9.79 34.65
C ILE A 297 -8.79 -10.38 34.10
N VAL A 298 -8.74 -10.75 32.83
CA VAL A 298 -7.55 -11.35 32.20
C VAL A 298 -6.85 -10.37 31.26
N GLY A 299 -5.52 -10.34 31.33
CA GLY A 299 -4.65 -9.66 30.37
C GLY A 299 -3.58 -10.63 29.87
N VAL A 300 -3.30 -10.63 28.57
CA VAL A 300 -2.25 -11.45 27.97
C VAL A 300 -1.43 -10.56 27.06
N ASP A 301 -0.19 -10.31 27.45
CA ASP A 301 0.67 -9.34 26.79
C ASP A 301 2.11 -9.83 26.80
N ASP A 302 2.87 -9.43 25.78
CA ASP A 302 4.30 -9.71 25.77
C ASP A 302 5.05 -8.75 26.71
N MET A 303 6.22 -9.21 27.17
CA MET A 303 7.14 -8.40 27.95
C MET A 303 7.74 -7.27 27.10
N ASN A 304 6.96 -6.20 26.91
CA ASN A 304 7.31 -5.06 26.05
C ASN A 304 6.74 -3.74 26.62
N LEU A 305 7.38 -2.62 26.27
CA LEU A 305 6.99 -1.26 26.62
C LEU A 305 5.65 -0.87 25.97
N PHE A 306 5.42 -1.27 24.71
CA PHE A 306 4.22 -0.88 23.95
C PHE A 306 2.92 -1.49 24.49
N LYS A 307 3.01 -2.58 25.26
CA LYS A 307 1.83 -3.30 25.78
C LYS A 307 1.16 -2.62 26.99
N ALA A 308 1.74 -1.54 27.52
CA ALA A 308 1.12 -0.71 28.56
C ALA A 308 0.66 -1.48 29.83
N ILE A 309 1.31 -2.58 30.18
CA ILE A 309 0.92 -3.40 31.34
C ILE A 309 0.98 -2.56 32.63
N SER A 310 1.95 -1.64 32.76
CA SER A 310 2.04 -0.73 33.90
C SER A 310 0.79 0.15 34.04
N LEU A 311 0.29 0.73 32.95
CA LEU A 311 -0.95 1.52 32.95
C LEU A 311 -2.17 0.67 33.35
N LYS A 312 -2.20 -0.60 32.92
CA LYS A 312 -3.25 -1.56 33.32
C LYS A 312 -3.24 -1.80 34.82
N LEU A 313 -2.06 -2.04 35.41
CA LEU A 313 -1.90 -2.23 36.86
C LEU A 313 -2.28 -0.97 37.65
N LEU A 314 -1.92 0.21 37.16
CA LEU A 314 -2.28 1.49 37.80
C LEU A 314 -3.80 1.73 37.76
N ALA A 315 -4.46 1.42 36.66
CA ALA A 315 -5.93 1.52 36.56
C ALA A 315 -6.63 0.54 37.49
N PHE A 316 -6.11 -0.69 37.59
CA PHE A 316 -6.60 -1.66 38.57
C PHE A 316 -6.39 -1.18 40.02
N GLN A 317 -5.24 -0.56 40.32
CA GLN A 317 -5.03 0.08 41.62
C GLN A 317 -6.07 1.17 41.90
N GLN A 318 -6.40 1.99 40.90
CA GLN A 318 -7.39 3.04 41.03
C GLN A 318 -8.81 2.48 41.22
N LEU A 319 -9.18 1.41 40.52
CA LEU A 319 -10.42 0.67 40.73
C LEU A 319 -10.56 0.23 42.19
N LEU A 320 -9.52 -0.39 42.76
CA LEU A 320 -9.52 -0.88 44.15
C LEU A 320 -9.58 0.25 45.19
N ARG A 321 -9.03 1.43 44.86
CA ARG A 321 -9.15 2.63 45.72
C ARG A 321 -10.57 3.14 45.75
N LYS A 322 -11.24 3.19 44.59
CA LYS A 322 -12.57 3.78 44.45
C LYS A 322 -13.69 2.84 44.92
N TYR A 323 -13.57 1.54 44.64
CA TYR A 323 -14.61 0.54 44.90
C TYR A 323 -14.14 -0.51 45.91
N GLU A 324 -14.33 -0.23 47.19
CA GLU A 324 -13.83 -1.09 48.27
C GLU A 324 -14.50 -2.47 48.31
N ASN A 325 -15.77 -2.53 47.89
CA ASN A 325 -16.57 -3.75 47.79
C ASN A 325 -15.97 -4.77 46.81
N LEU A 326 -15.23 -4.31 45.80
CA LEU A 326 -14.62 -5.21 44.81
C LEU A 326 -13.37 -5.92 45.35
N ARG A 327 -12.70 -5.40 46.39
CA ARG A 327 -11.41 -5.93 46.88
C ARG A 327 -11.45 -7.41 47.30
N ALA A 328 -12.61 -7.90 47.73
CA ALA A 328 -12.76 -9.29 48.16
C ALA A 328 -13.05 -10.26 47.00
N ILE A 329 -13.53 -9.74 45.88
CA ILE A 329 -14.09 -10.55 44.79
C ILE A 329 -13.33 -10.38 43.47
N VAL A 330 -12.64 -9.27 43.21
CA VAL A 330 -11.99 -9.01 41.92
C VAL A 330 -10.53 -9.48 41.90
N VAL A 331 -10.11 -10.10 40.81
CA VAL A 331 -8.73 -10.52 40.56
C VAL A 331 -8.31 -10.13 39.15
N LEU A 332 -7.13 -9.51 39.01
CA LEU A 332 -6.45 -9.29 37.76
C LEU A 332 -5.44 -10.42 37.52
N LEU A 333 -5.71 -11.25 36.52
CA LEU A 333 -4.81 -12.28 36.02
C LEU A 333 -4.03 -11.74 34.81
N GLN A 334 -2.74 -11.51 34.96
CA GLN A 334 -1.88 -11.04 33.86
C GLN A 334 -0.90 -12.13 33.47
N ILE A 335 -1.08 -12.68 32.28
CA ILE A 335 -0.12 -13.59 31.63
C ILE A 335 0.88 -12.72 30.86
N ILE A 336 2.17 -12.96 31.11
CA ILE A 336 3.27 -12.26 30.48
C ILE A 336 3.98 -13.26 29.58
N ASN A 337 3.88 -13.08 28.26
CA ASN A 337 4.67 -13.86 27.31
C ASN A 337 6.15 -13.40 27.38
N PRO A 338 7.10 -14.31 27.11
CA PRO A 338 8.53 -14.00 27.18
C PRO A 338 8.94 -12.82 26.30
N GLU A 339 10.04 -12.17 26.68
CA GLU A 339 10.59 -11.03 25.96
C GLU A 339 11.07 -11.38 24.55
N ARG A 340 10.91 -10.43 23.63
CA ARG A 340 11.16 -10.62 22.18
C ARG A 340 12.50 -10.03 21.72
N SER A 341 13.12 -9.24 22.58
CA SER A 341 14.44 -8.64 22.44
C SER A 341 15.03 -8.48 23.83
N SER A 342 16.34 -8.28 23.94
CA SER A 342 17.01 -7.92 25.18
C SER A 342 17.30 -6.41 25.19
N GLY A 343 17.35 -5.80 26.37
CA GLY A 343 17.68 -4.37 26.50
C GLY A 343 17.33 -3.80 27.88
N GLU A 344 17.93 -2.67 28.22
CA GLU A 344 17.70 -1.99 29.51
C GLU A 344 16.25 -1.58 29.72
N ASP A 345 15.53 -1.22 28.65
CA ASP A 345 14.13 -0.79 28.75
C ASP A 345 13.23 -1.93 29.17
N ILE A 346 13.55 -3.16 28.76
CA ILE A 346 12.76 -4.34 29.13
C ILE A 346 12.96 -4.67 30.60
N GLU A 347 14.18 -4.50 31.13
CA GLU A 347 14.45 -4.61 32.56
C GLU A 347 13.74 -3.54 33.38
N GLU A 348 13.66 -2.31 32.87
CA GLU A 348 12.91 -1.22 33.51
C GLU A 348 11.42 -1.53 33.56
N VAL A 349 10.85 -1.94 32.43
CA VAL A 349 9.47 -2.39 32.26
C VAL A 349 9.17 -3.59 33.17
N ARG A 350 10.13 -4.51 33.34
CA ARG A 350 10.03 -5.64 34.28
C ARG A 350 9.97 -5.14 35.72
N ARG A 351 10.94 -4.32 36.15
CA ARG A 351 10.99 -3.76 37.52
C ARG A 351 9.70 -3.02 37.87
N GLU A 352 9.20 -2.17 36.97
CA GLU A 352 8.00 -1.37 37.21
C GLU A 352 6.75 -2.25 37.42
N LYS A 353 6.55 -3.28 36.57
CA LYS A 353 5.39 -4.18 36.63
C LYS A 353 5.39 -5.00 37.91
N TYR A 354 6.52 -5.65 38.22
CA TYR A 354 6.65 -6.45 39.44
C TYR A 354 6.52 -5.60 40.70
N GLY A 355 7.16 -4.44 40.73
CA GLY A 355 7.05 -3.49 41.84
C GLY A 355 5.61 -3.03 42.06
N THR A 356 4.89 -2.72 40.98
CA THR A 356 3.49 -2.27 41.06
C THR A 356 2.54 -3.40 41.48
N ALA A 357 2.67 -4.60 40.92
CA ALA A 357 1.85 -5.74 41.30
C ALA A 357 2.05 -6.14 42.77
N ASN A 358 3.31 -6.21 43.23
CA ASN A 358 3.63 -6.49 44.62
C ASN A 358 3.06 -5.43 45.56
N ARG A 359 3.19 -4.14 45.20
CA ARG A 359 2.63 -3.03 45.97
C ARG A 359 1.10 -3.13 46.09
N ILE A 360 0.39 -3.47 45.02
CA ILE A 360 -1.07 -3.65 45.05
C ILE A 360 -1.44 -4.81 45.98
N ASN A 361 -0.78 -5.96 45.83
CA ASN A 361 -1.04 -7.14 46.65
C ASN A 361 -0.72 -6.91 48.14
N GLN A 362 0.31 -6.13 48.47
CA GLN A 362 0.65 -5.80 49.85
C GLN A 362 -0.37 -4.85 50.50
N ILE A 363 -0.89 -3.87 49.75
CA ILE A 363 -1.80 -2.84 50.29
C ILE A 363 -3.24 -3.37 50.38
N TYR A 364 -3.71 -4.08 49.35
CA TYR A 364 -5.12 -4.47 49.23
C TYR A 364 -5.36 -5.97 49.40
N GLY A 365 -4.32 -6.81 49.32
CA GLY A 365 -4.42 -8.26 49.43
C GLY A 365 -4.60 -8.76 50.86
N SER A 366 -4.98 -10.03 50.98
CA SER A 366 -5.10 -10.74 52.25
C SER A 366 -4.47 -12.13 52.16
N CYS A 367 -4.28 -12.82 53.29
CA CYS A 367 -3.66 -14.14 53.32
C CYS A 367 -4.44 -15.13 52.43
N GLY A 368 -3.80 -15.66 51.38
CA GLY A 368 -4.43 -16.55 50.39
C GLY A 368 -5.27 -15.86 49.31
N HIS A 369 -5.39 -14.53 49.31
CA HIS A 369 -6.09 -13.76 48.27
C HIS A 369 -5.18 -12.67 47.70
N GLN A 370 -4.54 -12.98 46.57
CA GLN A 370 -3.82 -12.02 45.75
C GLN A 370 -4.77 -11.40 44.73
N LEU A 371 -4.82 -10.05 44.66
CA LEU A 371 -5.66 -9.35 43.68
C LEU A 371 -4.99 -9.26 42.32
N VAL A 372 -3.66 -9.28 42.27
CA VAL A 372 -2.90 -9.34 41.02
C VAL A 372 -2.11 -10.63 40.97
N SER A 373 -2.45 -11.51 40.03
CA SER A 373 -1.74 -12.76 39.76
C SER A 373 -0.94 -12.60 38.48
N LEU A 374 0.38 -12.44 38.59
CA LEU A 374 1.29 -12.43 37.45
C LEU A 374 1.72 -13.86 37.12
N ILE A 375 1.52 -14.29 35.87
CA ILE A 375 2.09 -15.53 35.34
C ILE A 375 3.20 -15.12 34.37
N ASP A 376 4.44 -15.18 34.85
CA ASP A 376 5.64 -14.94 34.04
C ASP A 376 6.39 -16.25 33.82
N ARG A 377 5.80 -17.08 32.97
CA ARG A 377 6.38 -18.30 32.43
C ARG A 377 5.74 -18.58 31.08
N PRO A 378 6.36 -19.40 30.23
CA PRO A 378 5.66 -19.96 29.09
C PRO A 378 4.37 -20.65 29.54
N VAL A 379 3.26 -20.25 28.92
CA VAL A 379 1.92 -20.81 29.15
C VAL A 379 1.44 -21.35 27.82
N ASP A 380 1.10 -22.64 27.80
CA ASP A 380 0.54 -23.30 26.62
C ASP A 380 -0.85 -22.74 26.27
N GLN A 381 -1.34 -23.10 25.09
CA GLN A 381 -2.61 -22.56 24.62
C GLN A 381 -3.80 -23.11 25.40
N CYS A 382 -3.73 -24.33 25.92
CA CYS A 382 -4.79 -24.97 26.71
C CYS A 382 -5.02 -24.25 28.05
N GLU A 383 -3.95 -23.92 28.76
CA GLU A 383 -3.99 -23.16 30.01
C GLU A 383 -4.47 -21.72 29.76
N LYS A 384 -4.04 -21.07 28.67
CA LYS A 384 -4.57 -19.76 28.25
C LYS A 384 -6.08 -19.82 28.00
N ASN A 385 -6.55 -20.82 27.26
CA ASN A 385 -7.97 -21.02 26.97
C ASN A 385 -8.79 -21.25 28.25
N ALA A 386 -8.23 -21.97 29.23
CA ALA A 386 -8.86 -22.12 30.54
C ALA A 386 -8.94 -20.80 31.31
N CYS A 387 -7.89 -19.98 31.27
CA CYS A 387 -7.90 -18.63 31.85
C CYS A 387 -8.96 -17.74 31.18
N TYR A 388 -9.08 -17.79 29.85
CA TYR A 388 -10.11 -17.08 29.10
C TYR A 388 -11.51 -17.52 29.52
N ALA A 389 -11.78 -18.83 29.54
CA ALA A 389 -13.07 -19.38 29.92
C ALA A 389 -13.48 -19.04 31.37
N ALA A 390 -12.50 -18.91 32.27
CA ALA A 390 -12.73 -18.58 33.68
C ALA A 390 -12.87 -17.07 33.95
N SER A 391 -12.73 -16.21 32.92
CA SER A 391 -12.66 -14.75 33.11
C SER A 391 -13.88 -13.99 32.59
N GLU A 392 -14.37 -13.05 33.40
CA GLU A 392 -15.51 -12.20 33.06
C GLU A 392 -15.19 -11.13 32.02
N CYS A 393 -13.92 -10.70 31.96
CA CYS A 393 -13.48 -9.66 31.06
C CYS A 393 -12.03 -9.86 30.62
N CYS A 394 -11.75 -9.60 29.33
CA CYS A 394 -10.41 -9.54 28.77
C CYS A 394 -10.02 -8.10 28.43
N ILE A 395 -8.79 -7.69 28.81
CA ILE A 395 -8.27 -6.33 28.60
C ILE A 395 -7.03 -6.35 27.72
N VAL A 396 -7.12 -5.64 26.59
CA VAL A 396 -5.96 -5.28 25.75
C VAL A 396 -5.87 -3.77 25.66
N ASN A 397 -4.90 -3.20 26.37
CA ASN A 397 -4.67 -1.76 26.46
C ASN A 397 -3.31 -1.34 25.86
N ALA A 398 -2.70 -2.18 25.01
CA ALA A 398 -1.45 -1.85 24.33
C ALA A 398 -1.53 -0.49 23.65
N VAL A 399 -0.57 0.40 23.93
CA VAL A 399 -0.56 1.80 23.45
C VAL A 399 -0.71 1.85 21.94
N ARG A 400 -0.01 0.94 21.25
CA ARG A 400 -0.10 0.67 19.83
C ARG A 400 0.15 -0.81 19.59
N ASP A 401 -0.68 -1.41 18.75
CA ASP A 401 -0.53 -2.80 18.36
C ASP A 401 -1.08 -3.02 16.95
N GLY A 402 -0.37 -3.80 16.13
CA GLY A 402 -0.73 -4.06 14.74
C GLY A 402 -2.05 -4.82 14.64
N MET A 403 -2.11 -5.97 15.28
CA MET A 403 -3.30 -6.79 15.48
C MET A 403 -3.06 -7.73 16.66
N THR A 404 -4.10 -8.06 17.41
CA THR A 404 -4.01 -9.07 18.49
C THR A 404 -5.07 -10.15 18.32
N LEU A 405 -4.65 -11.39 18.50
CA LEU A 405 -5.53 -12.55 18.43
C LEU A 405 -6.02 -12.99 19.81
N VAL A 406 -5.50 -12.41 20.89
CA VAL A 406 -5.92 -12.68 22.29
C VAL A 406 -7.43 -12.50 22.43
N LEU A 407 -7.98 -11.40 21.89
CA LEU A 407 -9.40 -11.09 22.00
C LEU A 407 -10.26 -12.01 21.15
N HIS A 408 -9.79 -12.38 19.95
CA HIS A 408 -10.48 -13.34 19.09
C HIS A 408 -10.57 -14.70 19.80
N MET A 409 -9.46 -15.17 20.38
CA MET A 409 -9.42 -16.42 21.15
C MET A 409 -10.32 -16.35 22.38
N TYR A 410 -10.32 -15.24 23.11
CA TYR A 410 -11.22 -15.03 24.25
C TYR A 410 -12.70 -15.06 23.85
N ILE A 411 -13.08 -14.46 22.72
CA ILE A 411 -14.45 -14.52 22.18
C ILE A 411 -14.84 -15.96 21.87
N ILE A 412 -13.97 -16.74 21.21
CA ILE A 412 -14.26 -18.17 20.92
C ILE A 412 -14.39 -18.98 22.20
N CYS A 413 -13.49 -18.77 23.17
CA CYS A 413 -13.58 -19.44 24.46
C CYS A 413 -14.90 -19.13 25.19
N GLY A 414 -15.38 -17.89 25.09
CA GLY A 414 -16.67 -17.47 25.64
C GLY A 414 -17.89 -18.06 24.93
N GLN A 415 -17.78 -18.35 23.63
CA GLN A 415 -18.84 -19.04 22.88
C GLN A 415 -18.98 -20.52 23.30
N GLY A 416 -17.86 -21.20 23.57
CA GLY A 416 -17.86 -22.63 23.89
C GLY A 416 -18.18 -23.55 22.69
N SER A 417 -18.40 -24.84 22.97
CA SER A 417 -18.73 -25.88 21.99
C SER A 417 -19.69 -26.90 22.62
N SER A 418 -20.58 -27.49 21.83
CA SER A 418 -21.55 -28.49 22.31
C SER A 418 -20.91 -29.65 23.08
N THR A 419 -19.74 -30.12 22.64
CA THR A 419 -18.96 -31.17 23.32
C THR A 419 -18.41 -30.72 24.68
N VAL A 420 -18.13 -29.43 24.82
CA VAL A 420 -17.60 -28.81 26.04
C VAL A 420 -18.75 -28.49 27.00
N ASP A 421 -19.91 -28.11 26.47
CA ASP A 421 -21.11 -27.83 27.25
C ASP A 421 -21.64 -29.09 27.94
N GLU A 422 -21.69 -30.21 27.22
CA GLU A 422 -22.02 -31.53 27.76
C GLU A 422 -21.04 -31.96 28.88
N ALA A 423 -19.75 -31.71 28.69
CA ALA A 423 -18.70 -32.05 29.66
C ALA A 423 -18.65 -31.13 30.89
N SER A 424 -19.20 -29.92 30.79
CA SER A 424 -19.29 -28.90 31.85
C SER A 424 -20.68 -28.84 32.51
N GLY A 425 -21.64 -29.65 32.07
CA GLY A 425 -23.03 -29.60 32.57
C GLY A 425 -23.77 -28.29 32.22
N ILE A 426 -23.25 -27.54 31.25
CA ILE A 426 -23.85 -26.29 30.78
C ILE A 426 -24.93 -26.66 29.78
N MET A 427 -26.19 -26.32 30.07
CA MET A 427 -27.28 -26.61 29.15
C MET A 427 -27.22 -25.69 27.93
N SER A 428 -27.59 -26.21 26.74
CA SER A 428 -27.45 -25.54 25.44
C SER A 428 -28.07 -24.13 25.33
N TYR A 429 -28.90 -23.72 26.30
CA TYR A 429 -29.63 -22.45 26.35
C TYR A 429 -28.99 -21.39 27.28
N PHE A 430 -27.84 -21.66 27.90
CA PHE A 430 -27.15 -20.62 28.68
C PHE A 430 -26.60 -19.51 27.76
N PRO A 431 -26.80 -18.23 28.13
CA PRO A 431 -26.34 -17.11 27.31
C PRO A 431 -24.81 -17.06 27.29
N ARG A 432 -24.24 -16.92 26.09
CA ARG A 432 -22.79 -16.79 25.90
C ARG A 432 -22.37 -15.36 26.12
N THR A 433 -21.23 -15.18 26.77
CA THR A 433 -20.76 -13.85 27.17
C THR A 433 -19.25 -13.72 26.99
N SER A 434 -18.82 -12.58 26.46
CA SER A 434 -17.43 -12.14 26.43
C SER A 434 -17.41 -10.63 26.55
N VAL A 435 -16.77 -10.09 27.59
CA VAL A 435 -16.64 -8.63 27.76
C VAL A 435 -15.21 -8.22 27.45
N LEU A 436 -15.06 -7.24 26.57
CA LEU A 436 -13.76 -6.80 26.07
C LEU A 436 -13.51 -5.35 26.45
N ILE A 437 -12.34 -5.03 26.97
CA ILE A 437 -11.85 -3.66 27.10
C ILE A 437 -10.65 -3.49 26.17
N ILE A 438 -10.76 -2.53 25.25
CA ILE A 438 -9.81 -2.37 24.15
C ILE A 438 -9.42 -0.90 24.00
N TYR A 439 -8.13 -0.61 23.83
CA TYR A 439 -7.71 0.72 23.40
C TYR A 439 -8.05 0.94 21.91
N GLU A 440 -8.63 2.09 21.57
CA GLU A 440 -9.04 2.47 20.20
C GLU A 440 -7.96 2.28 19.11
N TYR A 441 -6.68 2.34 19.48
CA TYR A 441 -5.55 2.21 18.54
C TYR A 441 -4.94 0.80 18.46
N VAL A 442 -5.56 -0.20 19.08
CA VAL A 442 -5.25 -1.61 18.83
C VAL A 442 -5.92 -2.02 17.53
N GLY A 443 -5.21 -2.68 16.61
CA GLY A 443 -5.73 -2.93 15.25
C GLY A 443 -7.01 -3.74 15.12
N CYS A 444 -7.41 -4.53 16.14
CA CYS A 444 -8.70 -5.23 16.15
C CYS A 444 -9.87 -4.37 16.67
N SER A 445 -9.61 -3.18 17.22
CA SER A 445 -10.64 -2.30 17.80
C SER A 445 -11.71 -1.84 16.81
N PRO A 446 -11.38 -1.49 15.54
CA PRO A 446 -12.39 -1.16 14.53
C PRO A 446 -13.31 -2.33 14.18
N SER A 447 -12.79 -3.56 14.26
CA SER A 447 -13.52 -4.80 13.93
C SER A 447 -14.45 -5.27 15.05
N LEU A 448 -14.13 -4.99 16.32
CA LEU A 448 -14.86 -5.49 17.49
C LEU A 448 -15.80 -4.42 18.07
N SER A 449 -16.96 -4.24 17.43
CA SER A 449 -17.93 -3.20 17.79
C SER A 449 -18.53 -3.33 19.19
N GLY A 450 -18.60 -4.55 19.74
CA GLY A 450 -19.14 -4.82 21.07
C GLY A 450 -18.16 -4.54 22.22
N ALA A 451 -16.93 -4.10 21.95
CA ALA A 451 -15.92 -3.80 22.97
C ALA A 451 -16.17 -2.47 23.71
N ILE A 452 -15.69 -2.35 24.94
CA ILE A 452 -15.60 -1.09 25.67
C ILE A 452 -14.28 -0.41 25.23
N ARG A 453 -14.40 0.67 24.46
CA ARG A 453 -13.25 1.44 24.01
C ARG A 453 -12.79 2.39 25.10
N ILE A 454 -11.50 2.38 25.37
CA ILE A 454 -10.84 3.23 26.38
C ILE A 454 -9.69 3.99 25.74
N ASN A 455 -9.13 4.98 26.45
CA ASN A 455 -7.81 5.52 26.16
C ASN A 455 -6.85 5.01 27.25
N SER A 456 -5.80 4.27 26.88
CA SER A 456 -4.87 3.68 27.86
C SER A 456 -4.13 4.70 28.72
N TRP A 457 -4.00 5.93 28.23
CA TRP A 457 -3.37 7.03 28.96
C TRP A 457 -4.29 7.64 30.03
N ASP A 458 -5.60 7.41 29.91
CA ASP A 458 -6.58 7.81 30.93
C ASP A 458 -6.84 6.64 31.89
N ILE A 459 -6.04 6.62 32.96
CA ILE A 459 -6.11 5.61 34.03
C ILE A 459 -7.50 5.60 34.68
N SER A 460 -8.14 6.76 34.79
CA SER A 460 -9.47 6.91 35.39
C SER A 460 -10.53 6.24 34.53
N SER A 461 -10.54 6.52 33.22
CA SER A 461 -11.45 5.90 32.26
C SER A 461 -11.24 4.39 32.17
N LEU A 462 -9.99 3.92 32.18
CA LEU A 462 -9.67 2.49 32.19
C LEU A 462 -10.19 1.80 33.47
N ALA A 463 -10.06 2.44 34.64
CA ALA A 463 -10.61 1.93 35.89
C ALA A 463 -12.15 1.86 35.87
N GLU A 464 -12.83 2.88 35.32
CA GLU A 464 -14.28 2.84 35.15
C GLU A 464 -14.74 1.77 34.15
N ALA A 465 -13.98 1.54 33.09
CA ALA A 465 -14.25 0.46 32.15
C ALA A 465 -14.13 -0.91 32.81
N MET A 466 -13.11 -1.12 33.66
CA MET A 466 -12.98 -2.34 34.47
C MET A 466 -14.18 -2.53 35.40
N HIS A 467 -14.60 -1.46 36.09
CA HIS A 467 -15.78 -1.49 36.95
C HIS A 467 -17.05 -1.86 36.15
N SER A 468 -17.26 -1.18 35.01
CA SER A 468 -18.40 -1.43 34.13
C SER A 468 -18.41 -2.85 33.61
N ALA A 469 -17.26 -3.42 33.24
CA ALA A 469 -17.16 -4.79 32.74
C ALA A 469 -17.55 -5.84 33.79
N VAL A 470 -17.15 -5.63 35.05
CA VAL A 470 -17.45 -6.56 36.16
C VAL A 470 -18.90 -6.44 36.64
N THR A 471 -19.49 -5.24 36.57
CA THR A 471 -20.86 -4.97 37.05
C THR A 471 -21.92 -5.04 35.94
N MET A 472 -21.53 -5.41 34.72
CA MET A 472 -22.41 -5.39 33.54
C MET A 472 -23.55 -6.42 33.63
N ASP A 473 -24.77 -5.99 33.30
CA ASP A 473 -25.93 -6.88 33.18
C ASP A 473 -25.72 -7.97 32.14
N ASN A 474 -26.17 -9.19 32.46
CA ASN A 474 -25.97 -10.37 31.59
C ASN A 474 -26.56 -10.21 30.19
N SER A 475 -27.70 -9.51 30.04
CA SER A 475 -28.31 -9.24 28.73
C SER A 475 -27.41 -8.38 27.84
N LEU A 476 -26.76 -7.37 28.41
CA LEU A 476 -25.83 -6.51 27.68
C LEU A 476 -24.52 -7.25 27.36
N ARG A 477 -24.05 -8.12 28.26
CA ARG A 477 -22.88 -8.98 28.02
C ARG A 477 -23.12 -9.93 26.84
N GLN A 478 -24.32 -10.51 26.76
CA GLN A 478 -24.73 -11.37 25.66
C GLN A 478 -24.80 -10.60 24.35
N LEU A 479 -25.47 -9.43 24.33
CA LEU A 479 -25.57 -8.60 23.12
C LEU A 479 -24.18 -8.23 22.56
N ARG A 480 -23.26 -7.80 23.42
CA ARG A 480 -21.88 -7.46 23.03
C ARG A 480 -21.12 -8.68 22.52
N HIS A 481 -21.34 -9.84 23.14
CA HIS A 481 -20.74 -11.10 22.70
C HIS A 481 -21.20 -11.49 21.30
N GLU A 482 -22.51 -11.50 21.04
CA GLU A 482 -23.08 -11.87 19.74
C GLU A 482 -22.56 -10.97 18.61
N GLN A 483 -22.45 -9.67 18.84
CA GLN A 483 -21.87 -8.71 17.89
C GLN A 483 -20.43 -9.06 17.53
N ASN A 484 -19.59 -9.33 18.54
CA ASN A 484 -18.19 -9.65 18.34
C ASN A 484 -18.01 -11.04 17.71
N TYR A 485 -18.76 -12.04 18.18
CA TYR A 485 -18.69 -13.41 17.69
C TYR A 485 -19.11 -13.51 16.23
N SER A 486 -20.18 -12.82 15.81
CA SER A 486 -20.62 -12.79 14.41
C SER A 486 -19.51 -12.27 13.47
N TYR A 487 -18.75 -11.28 13.92
CA TYR A 487 -17.60 -10.77 13.16
C TYR A 487 -16.47 -11.81 13.09
N VAL A 488 -16.05 -12.36 14.23
CA VAL A 488 -14.96 -13.36 14.30
C VAL A 488 -15.29 -14.61 13.48
N GLN A 489 -16.57 -15.01 13.46
CA GLN A 489 -17.04 -16.16 12.70
C GLN A 489 -16.99 -15.93 11.19
N SER A 490 -17.32 -14.72 10.72
CA SER A 490 -17.37 -14.40 9.29
C SER A 490 -16.01 -14.02 8.71
N HIS A 491 -15.11 -13.47 9.53
CA HIS A 491 -13.79 -13.00 9.13
C HIS A 491 -12.71 -13.90 9.71
N ASP A 492 -12.78 -15.17 9.36
CA ASP A 492 -11.73 -16.12 9.70
C ASP A 492 -10.46 -15.89 8.88
N VAL A 493 -9.42 -16.59 9.26
CA VAL A 493 -8.14 -16.55 8.57
C VAL A 493 -8.24 -17.05 7.12
N ALA A 494 -9.15 -17.97 6.81
CA ALA A 494 -9.36 -18.48 5.45
C ALA A 494 -10.00 -17.47 4.50
N TYR A 495 -10.94 -16.68 5.00
CA TYR A 495 -11.50 -15.54 4.30
C TYR A 495 -10.39 -14.55 3.93
N MET A 496 -9.52 -14.23 4.88
CA MET A 496 -8.41 -13.31 4.70
C MET A 496 -7.46 -13.77 3.58
N ALA A 497 -7.03 -15.03 3.62
CA ALA A 497 -6.20 -15.68 2.60
C ALA A 497 -6.82 -15.61 1.21
N ARG A 498 -8.04 -16.12 1.07
CA ARG A 498 -8.77 -16.15 -0.21
C ARG A 498 -8.94 -14.74 -0.77
N SER A 499 -9.29 -13.78 0.09
CA SER A 499 -9.45 -12.40 -0.33
C SER A 499 -8.12 -11.75 -0.75
N PHE A 500 -7.00 -12.08 -0.10
CA PHE A 500 -5.68 -11.58 -0.49
C PHE A 500 -5.26 -12.15 -1.84
N LEU A 501 -5.29 -13.47 -2.00
CA LEU A 501 -4.91 -14.15 -3.25
C LEU A 501 -5.73 -13.68 -4.44
N HIS A 502 -7.05 -13.61 -4.30
CA HIS A 502 -7.92 -13.13 -5.38
C HIS A 502 -7.68 -11.65 -5.72
N SER A 503 -7.29 -10.82 -4.75
CA SER A 503 -6.86 -9.44 -5.03
C SER A 503 -5.51 -9.41 -5.74
N MET A 504 -4.61 -10.33 -5.41
CA MET A 504 -3.28 -10.45 -6.02
C MET A 504 -3.37 -10.92 -7.47
N GLU A 505 -4.20 -11.93 -7.75
CA GLU A 505 -4.51 -12.38 -9.12
C GLU A 505 -4.98 -11.21 -9.97
N ARG A 506 -5.97 -10.44 -9.47
CA ARG A 506 -6.48 -9.25 -10.16
C ARG A 506 -5.42 -8.19 -10.39
N ALA A 507 -4.56 -7.94 -9.40
CA ALA A 507 -3.45 -6.99 -9.54
C ALA A 507 -2.45 -7.43 -10.62
N CYS A 508 -2.22 -8.74 -10.77
CA CYS A 508 -1.27 -9.30 -11.72
C CYS A 508 -1.83 -9.48 -13.15
N LEU A 509 -3.16 -9.48 -13.35
CA LEU A 509 -3.77 -9.59 -14.69
C LEU A 509 -3.26 -8.52 -15.66
N ASP A 510 -2.95 -7.34 -15.13
CA ASP A 510 -2.49 -6.20 -15.91
C ASP A 510 -1.04 -6.36 -16.40
N HIS A 511 -0.24 -7.27 -15.85
CA HIS A 511 1.19 -7.43 -16.20
C HIS A 511 1.44 -7.73 -17.69
N TYR A 512 0.53 -8.48 -18.32
CA TYR A 512 0.66 -8.83 -19.73
C TYR A 512 0.21 -7.72 -20.66
N ASN A 513 -0.55 -6.74 -20.15
CA ASN A 513 -1.02 -5.60 -20.93
C ASN A 513 0.07 -4.54 -21.16
N TYR A 514 1.25 -4.70 -20.55
CA TYR A 514 2.34 -3.74 -20.58
C TYR A 514 3.70 -4.37 -20.96
N GLN A 515 4.55 -3.56 -21.60
CA GLN A 515 5.98 -3.75 -21.66
C GLN A 515 6.64 -3.09 -20.45
N CYS A 516 7.47 -3.86 -19.75
CA CYS A 516 8.10 -3.43 -18.50
C CYS A 516 9.59 -3.17 -18.71
N TRP A 517 10.10 -2.07 -18.14
CA TRP A 517 11.52 -1.70 -18.17
C TRP A 517 12.00 -1.40 -16.74
N GLY A 518 13.19 -1.90 -16.40
CA GLY A 518 13.87 -1.53 -15.17
C GLY A 518 14.54 -0.15 -15.30
N LEU A 519 14.28 0.73 -14.34
CA LEU A 519 14.91 2.06 -14.23
C LEU A 519 15.50 2.25 -12.84
N GLY A 520 16.67 2.89 -12.78
CA GLY A 520 17.38 3.14 -11.51
C GLY A 520 18.29 1.99 -11.10
N PHE A 521 19.09 2.24 -10.07
CA PHE A 521 20.06 1.28 -9.54
C PHE A 521 19.78 1.00 -8.06
N SER A 522 20.03 -0.23 -7.63
CA SER A 522 19.89 -0.65 -6.23
C SER A 522 18.49 -0.30 -5.67
N PHE A 523 18.40 0.50 -4.60
CA PHE A 523 17.14 0.82 -3.91
C PHE A 523 16.27 1.86 -4.62
N THR A 524 16.81 2.56 -5.62
CA THR A 524 16.04 3.45 -6.50
C THR A 524 15.44 2.70 -7.68
N PHE A 525 15.69 1.39 -7.78
CA PHE A 525 15.14 0.55 -8.83
C PHE A 525 13.62 0.57 -8.81
N LYS A 526 13.05 0.81 -9.98
CA LYS A 526 11.62 0.80 -10.23
C LYS A 526 11.34 0.21 -11.60
N VAL A 527 10.22 -0.48 -11.72
CA VAL A 527 9.71 -0.93 -13.01
C VAL A 527 8.74 0.09 -13.58
N ALA A 528 9.07 0.61 -14.76
CA ALA A 528 8.14 1.38 -15.58
C ALA A 528 7.33 0.44 -16.48
N ALA A 529 6.01 0.61 -16.51
CA ALA A 529 5.11 -0.13 -17.39
C ALA A 529 4.55 0.80 -18.47
N LEU A 530 4.72 0.39 -19.72
CA LEU A 530 4.30 1.11 -20.93
C LEU A 530 3.34 0.21 -21.71
N SER A 531 2.35 0.77 -22.41
CA SER A 531 1.35 -0.02 -23.13
C SER A 531 1.97 -1.00 -24.13
N LEU A 532 1.36 -2.18 -24.32
CA LEU A 532 1.74 -3.09 -25.39
C LEU A 532 1.72 -2.35 -26.74
N GLY A 533 2.86 -2.35 -27.43
CA GLY A 533 3.02 -1.64 -28.70
C GLY A 533 3.51 -0.20 -28.56
N PHE A 534 3.89 0.26 -27.35
CA PHE A 534 4.60 1.51 -27.13
C PHE A 534 5.98 1.47 -27.76
N GLN A 535 6.08 1.90 -29.01
CA GLN A 535 7.29 1.79 -29.80
C GLN A 535 7.90 3.16 -30.05
N LYS A 536 9.22 3.19 -30.19
CA LYS A 536 9.88 4.38 -30.67
C LYS A 536 9.40 4.67 -32.08
N LEU A 537 8.97 5.91 -32.32
CA LEU A 537 8.60 6.33 -33.67
C LEU A 537 9.87 6.49 -34.50
N PHE A 538 10.12 5.55 -35.39
CA PHE A 538 11.21 5.63 -36.36
C PHE A 538 10.74 6.33 -37.64
N PHE A 539 11.64 7.08 -38.26
CA PHE A 539 11.33 7.84 -39.46
C PHE A 539 10.96 6.91 -40.63
N GLU A 540 11.60 5.75 -40.71
CA GLU A 540 11.34 4.71 -41.71
C GLU A 540 9.92 4.16 -41.61
N SER A 541 9.28 4.26 -40.45
CA SER A 541 7.89 3.80 -40.23
C SER A 541 6.87 4.81 -40.73
N ILE A 542 7.14 6.11 -40.59
CA ILE A 542 6.19 7.17 -40.98
C ILE A 542 6.33 7.59 -42.44
N VAL A 543 7.55 7.62 -42.99
CA VAL A 543 7.80 8.14 -44.34
C VAL A 543 7.04 7.38 -45.45
N PRO A 544 6.91 6.04 -45.44
CA PRO A 544 6.13 5.32 -46.44
C PRO A 544 4.64 5.68 -46.37
N ALA A 545 4.06 5.71 -45.17
CA ALA A 545 2.67 6.11 -44.95
C ALA A 545 2.43 7.57 -45.37
N TYR A 546 3.38 8.45 -45.04
CA TYR A 546 3.39 9.85 -45.44
C TYR A 546 3.41 9.97 -46.98
N LYS A 547 4.36 9.33 -47.68
CA LYS A 547 4.46 9.40 -49.15
C LYS A 547 3.22 8.86 -49.87
N LYS A 548 2.61 7.77 -49.35
CA LYS A 548 1.44 7.12 -49.96
C LYS A 548 0.13 7.91 -49.81
N THR A 549 0.02 8.74 -48.77
CA THR A 549 -1.21 9.45 -48.43
C THR A 549 -1.34 10.79 -49.19
N ASN A 550 -2.57 11.10 -49.63
CA ASN A 550 -2.88 12.31 -50.39
C ASN A 550 -3.53 13.43 -49.55
N ARG A 551 -3.95 13.13 -48.31
CA ARG A 551 -4.42 14.11 -47.33
C ARG A 551 -3.82 13.75 -45.97
N ARG A 552 -3.11 14.69 -45.35
CA ARG A 552 -2.33 14.46 -44.12
C ARG A 552 -2.64 15.56 -43.11
N ALA A 553 -2.97 15.17 -41.89
CA ALA A 553 -3.15 16.10 -40.78
C ALA A 553 -2.03 15.90 -39.76
N VAL A 554 -1.31 16.98 -39.43
CA VAL A 554 -0.20 16.98 -38.47
C VAL A 554 -0.57 17.89 -37.31
N PHE A 555 -0.73 17.32 -36.12
CA PHE A 555 -1.02 18.06 -34.89
C PHE A 555 0.17 17.99 -33.96
N LEU A 556 0.64 19.15 -33.51
CA LEU A 556 1.81 19.27 -32.63
C LEU A 556 1.42 20.04 -31.38
N ASP A 557 1.87 19.58 -30.22
CA ASP A 557 1.83 20.42 -29.02
C ASP A 557 3.01 21.40 -29.04
N PHE A 558 2.90 22.49 -28.28
CA PHE A 558 3.95 23.50 -28.17
C PHE A 558 4.89 23.18 -27.00
N ASP A 559 4.37 23.22 -25.78
CA ASP A 559 5.14 23.03 -24.55
C ASP A 559 5.48 21.53 -24.35
N GLY A 560 6.76 21.20 -24.17
CA GLY A 560 7.26 19.83 -24.05
C GLY A 560 7.43 19.06 -25.34
N THR A 561 6.92 19.58 -26.46
CA THR A 561 7.04 18.94 -27.78
C THR A 561 7.95 19.70 -28.73
N LEU A 562 7.70 21.00 -28.93
CA LEU A 562 8.56 21.84 -29.77
C LEU A 562 9.58 22.63 -28.94
N VAL A 563 9.20 22.98 -27.71
CA VAL A 563 10.04 23.71 -26.75
C VAL A 563 10.03 22.96 -25.42
N PRO A 564 11.18 22.74 -24.75
CA PRO A 564 11.21 22.09 -23.43
C PRO A 564 10.41 22.89 -22.38
N HIS A 565 9.74 22.20 -21.44
CA HIS A 565 8.92 22.85 -20.39
C HIS A 565 9.70 23.87 -19.52
N SER A 566 11.02 23.68 -19.38
CA SER A 566 11.90 24.48 -18.54
C SER A 566 12.53 25.69 -19.26
N SER A 567 12.27 25.90 -20.54
CA SER A 567 12.92 26.97 -21.30
C SER A 567 12.33 28.35 -21.01
N THR A 568 13.18 29.26 -20.54
CA THR A 568 12.88 30.68 -20.33
C THR A 568 12.74 31.44 -21.66
N LYS A 569 13.37 30.94 -22.74
CA LYS A 569 13.20 31.42 -24.11
C LYS A 569 12.19 30.54 -24.84
N LYS A 570 11.04 31.10 -25.19
CA LYS A 570 9.94 30.39 -25.86
C LYS A 570 9.93 30.54 -27.38
N ASN A 571 10.95 31.17 -27.96
CA ASN A 571 11.07 31.32 -29.42
C ASN A 571 11.61 30.02 -30.04
N LEU A 572 11.00 29.62 -31.16
CA LEU A 572 11.45 28.45 -31.93
C LEU A 572 12.83 28.70 -32.57
N SER A 573 13.60 27.63 -32.77
CA SER A 573 14.82 27.69 -33.56
C SER A 573 14.50 27.92 -35.04
N SER A 574 15.41 28.58 -35.77
CA SER A 574 15.25 28.86 -37.20
C SER A 574 15.02 27.58 -38.02
N GLU A 575 15.64 26.48 -37.62
CA GLU A 575 15.50 25.19 -38.28
C GLU A 575 14.08 24.62 -38.14
N VAL A 576 13.44 24.77 -36.98
CA VAL A 576 12.06 24.31 -36.75
C VAL A 576 11.08 25.19 -37.51
N VAL A 577 11.29 26.51 -37.51
CA VAL A 577 10.48 27.44 -38.32
C VAL A 577 10.55 27.08 -39.80
N THR A 578 11.75 26.80 -40.31
CA THR A 578 11.95 26.39 -41.71
C THR A 578 11.21 25.10 -42.01
N ALA A 579 11.34 24.08 -41.14
CA ALA A 579 10.65 22.82 -41.31
C ALA A 579 9.13 22.96 -41.29
N LEU A 580 8.58 23.77 -40.39
CA LEU A 580 7.13 24.02 -40.30
C LEU A 580 6.62 24.73 -41.57
N ASN A 581 7.32 25.74 -42.07
CA ASN A 581 6.95 26.42 -43.32
C ASN A 581 6.96 25.45 -44.51
N THR A 582 8.05 24.69 -44.71
CA THR A 582 8.12 23.69 -45.79
C THR A 582 7.02 22.63 -45.70
N LEU A 583 6.61 22.23 -44.48
CA LEU A 583 5.48 21.31 -44.29
C LEU A 583 4.15 21.96 -44.64
N CYS A 584 3.97 23.24 -44.33
CA CYS A 584 2.75 23.99 -44.67
C CYS A 584 2.64 24.28 -46.17
N ASP A 585 3.77 24.37 -46.89
CA ASP A 585 3.80 24.64 -48.33
C ASP A 585 3.35 23.44 -49.18
N ASP A 586 3.40 22.20 -48.65
CA ASP A 586 2.83 21.02 -49.33
C ASP A 586 1.29 21.03 -49.21
N PRO A 587 0.56 21.14 -50.34
CA PRO A 587 -0.91 21.25 -50.33
C PRO A 587 -1.62 19.98 -49.83
N LYS A 588 -0.92 18.85 -49.71
CA LYS A 588 -1.45 17.62 -49.13
C LYS A 588 -1.47 17.65 -47.60
N ASN A 589 -0.73 18.58 -46.98
CA ASN A 589 -0.60 18.71 -45.54
C ASN A 589 -1.57 19.73 -44.96
N THR A 590 -1.99 19.47 -43.74
CA THR A 590 -2.63 20.45 -42.88
C THR A 590 -1.98 20.36 -41.51
N VAL A 591 -1.20 21.38 -41.17
CA VAL A 591 -0.35 21.41 -39.97
C VAL A 591 -0.97 22.35 -38.95
N PHE A 592 -1.14 21.86 -37.72
CA PHE A 592 -1.69 22.61 -36.61
C PHE A 592 -0.83 22.48 -35.35
N ILE A 593 -0.60 23.60 -34.67
CA ILE A 593 -0.14 23.61 -33.28
C ILE A 593 -1.35 23.71 -32.36
N VAL A 594 -1.52 22.75 -31.46
CA VAL A 594 -2.57 22.71 -30.44
C VAL A 594 -1.91 22.92 -29.08
N SER A 595 -2.21 24.04 -28.42
CA SER A 595 -1.55 24.42 -27.17
C SER A 595 -2.54 24.95 -26.13
N GLY A 596 -2.21 24.77 -24.85
CA GLY A 596 -2.91 25.41 -23.73
C GLY A 596 -2.57 26.89 -23.54
N ARG A 597 -1.69 27.47 -24.38
CA ARG A 597 -1.29 28.88 -24.33
C ARG A 597 -2.33 29.80 -24.99
N GLY A 598 -2.31 31.07 -24.60
CA GLY A 598 -3.21 32.10 -25.13
C GLY A 598 -2.87 32.55 -26.55
N ARG A 599 -3.83 33.20 -27.22
CA ARG A 599 -3.71 33.66 -28.62
C ARG A 599 -2.54 34.61 -28.85
N SER A 600 -2.37 35.59 -27.97
CA SER A 600 -1.35 36.64 -28.10
C SER A 600 0.05 36.04 -28.12
N SER A 601 0.35 35.17 -27.14
CA SER A 601 1.63 34.49 -27.02
C SER A 601 1.92 33.58 -28.21
N LEU A 602 0.95 32.78 -28.66
CA LEU A 602 1.15 31.91 -29.81
C LEU A 602 1.29 32.69 -31.12
N THR A 603 0.60 33.82 -31.25
CA THR A 603 0.73 34.69 -32.44
C THR A 603 2.13 35.30 -32.51
N GLU A 604 2.67 35.75 -31.37
CA GLU A 604 4.01 36.32 -31.29
C GLU A 604 5.10 35.27 -31.55
N TRP A 605 5.05 34.12 -30.86
CA TRP A 605 6.11 33.11 -30.95
C TRP A 605 6.17 32.36 -32.28
N LEU A 606 5.04 32.31 -33.00
CA LEU A 606 4.89 31.60 -34.27
C LEU A 606 4.65 32.54 -35.45
N ASP A 607 4.87 33.84 -35.28
CA ASP A 607 4.76 34.85 -36.35
C ASP A 607 5.54 34.50 -37.63
N PRO A 608 6.73 33.86 -37.56
CA PRO A 608 7.48 33.46 -38.74
C PRO A 608 6.84 32.34 -39.60
N CYS A 609 5.77 31.70 -39.13
CA CYS A 609 5.12 30.58 -39.82
C CYS A 609 3.78 31.01 -40.46
N GLU A 610 3.77 31.29 -41.77
CA GLU A 610 2.61 31.92 -42.42
C GLU A 610 1.44 30.97 -42.69
N GLY A 611 1.73 29.76 -43.16
CA GLY A 611 0.74 28.73 -43.50
C GLY A 611 0.28 27.86 -42.33
N LEU A 612 0.78 28.12 -41.11
CA LEU A 612 0.56 27.28 -39.94
C LEU A 612 -0.80 27.54 -39.27
N GLY A 613 -1.56 26.46 -39.04
CA GLY A 613 -2.76 26.51 -38.23
C GLY A 613 -2.44 26.59 -36.73
N LEU A 614 -3.13 27.47 -36.00
CA LEU A 614 -2.97 27.61 -34.54
C LEU A 614 -4.28 27.29 -33.82
N ALA A 615 -4.19 26.49 -32.77
CA ALA A 615 -5.28 26.19 -31.85
C ALA A 615 -4.84 26.59 -30.43
N ALA A 616 -5.33 27.73 -29.96
CA ALA A 616 -5.03 28.29 -28.64
C ALA A 616 -6.04 27.82 -27.60
N GLU A 617 -5.62 27.81 -26.33
CA GLU A 617 -6.45 27.43 -25.17
C GLU A 617 -7.16 26.08 -25.37
N HIS A 618 -6.36 25.05 -25.69
CA HIS A 618 -6.84 23.69 -26.00
C HIS A 618 -7.83 23.62 -27.17
N GLY A 619 -7.75 24.59 -28.09
CA GLY A 619 -8.53 24.62 -29.32
C GLY A 619 -9.86 25.35 -29.22
N TYR A 620 -10.09 26.14 -28.16
CA TYR A 620 -11.22 27.06 -28.10
C TYR A 620 -11.14 28.11 -29.21
N PHE A 621 -9.93 28.64 -29.45
CA PHE A 621 -9.64 29.54 -30.56
C PHE A 621 -8.83 28.83 -31.63
N ILE A 622 -9.25 28.97 -32.90
CA ILE A 622 -8.62 28.33 -34.04
C ILE A 622 -8.32 29.39 -35.09
N ARG A 623 -7.10 29.42 -35.61
CA ARG A 623 -6.72 30.23 -36.76
C ARG A 623 -6.12 29.31 -37.82
N TRP A 624 -6.62 29.37 -39.04
CA TRP A 624 -6.20 28.46 -40.11
C TRP A 624 -4.86 28.83 -40.76
N LYS A 625 -4.54 30.12 -40.82
CA LYS A 625 -3.31 30.68 -41.39
C LYS A 625 -3.11 32.10 -40.86
N LYS A 626 -1.92 32.68 -41.03
CA LYS A 626 -1.60 34.04 -40.53
C LYS A 626 -2.58 35.12 -41.04
N THR A 627 -3.02 35.01 -42.29
CA THR A 627 -3.96 35.94 -42.93
C THR A 627 -5.43 35.70 -42.59
N SER A 628 -5.76 34.61 -41.89
CA SER A 628 -7.11 34.33 -41.45
C SER A 628 -7.37 34.90 -40.07
N GLU A 629 -8.61 35.34 -39.84
CA GLU A 629 -9.05 35.74 -38.51
C GLU A 629 -9.16 34.52 -37.57
N TRP A 630 -9.01 34.78 -36.28
CA TRP A 630 -9.25 33.80 -35.24
C TRP A 630 -10.74 33.47 -35.17
N GLN A 631 -11.07 32.19 -35.32
CA GLN A 631 -12.40 31.65 -35.16
C GLN A 631 -12.55 31.09 -33.74
N SER A 632 -13.62 31.47 -33.04
CA SER A 632 -14.01 30.81 -31.80
C SER A 632 -14.91 29.61 -32.12
N SER A 633 -14.66 28.48 -31.46
CA SER A 633 -15.41 27.25 -31.72
C SER A 633 -16.88 27.33 -31.27
N LEU A 634 -17.18 28.21 -30.31
CA LEU A 634 -18.48 28.40 -29.65
C LEU A 634 -18.57 29.84 -29.09
N VAL A 635 -19.73 30.49 -29.25
CA VAL A 635 -20.09 31.67 -28.45
C VAL A 635 -20.59 31.12 -27.11
N VAL A 636 -19.68 30.91 -26.17
CA VAL A 636 -20.02 30.49 -24.81
C VAL A 636 -20.05 31.74 -23.95
N ASP A 637 -21.09 31.90 -23.15
CA ASP A 637 -21.11 32.92 -22.12
C ASP A 637 -19.99 32.63 -21.11
N LEU A 638 -19.12 33.62 -20.90
CA LEU A 638 -17.96 33.53 -20.00
C LEU A 638 -18.24 34.23 -18.67
N GLU A 639 -19.49 34.60 -18.36
CA GLU A 639 -19.89 35.19 -17.08
C GLU A 639 -19.43 34.37 -15.86
N TRP A 640 -19.42 33.04 -15.99
CA TRP A 640 -18.91 32.13 -14.96
C TRP A 640 -17.45 32.43 -14.55
N LYS A 641 -16.61 33.00 -15.44
CA LYS A 641 -15.22 33.33 -15.11
C LYS A 641 -15.12 34.33 -13.98
N VAL A 642 -16.05 35.29 -13.87
CA VAL A 642 -16.03 36.30 -12.79
C VAL A 642 -16.24 35.62 -11.44
N ALA A 643 -17.15 34.65 -11.38
CA ALA A 643 -17.39 33.86 -10.16
C ALA A 643 -16.17 32.97 -9.82
N VAL A 644 -15.62 32.28 -10.82
CA VAL A 644 -14.44 31.41 -10.64
C VAL A 644 -13.20 32.19 -10.22
N GLU A 645 -12.93 33.33 -10.83
CA GLU A 645 -11.78 34.19 -10.50
C GLU A 645 -11.87 34.69 -9.06
N ARG A 646 -13.05 35.11 -8.61
CA ARG A 646 -13.27 35.50 -7.20
C ARG A 646 -12.97 34.35 -6.25
N ILE A 647 -13.44 33.14 -6.56
CA ILE A 647 -13.18 31.96 -5.75
C ILE A 647 -11.67 31.65 -5.74
N MET A 648 -11.04 31.55 -6.91
CA MET A 648 -9.61 31.26 -7.01
C MET A 648 -8.76 32.29 -6.25
N ASN A 649 -9.11 33.58 -6.28
CA ASN A 649 -8.39 34.61 -5.51
C ASN A 649 -8.46 34.37 -3.99
N LEU A 650 -9.59 33.88 -3.45
CA LEU A 650 -9.66 33.50 -2.04
C LEU A 650 -8.67 32.38 -1.70
N TYR A 651 -8.49 31.42 -2.61
CA TYR A 651 -7.52 30.34 -2.43
C TYR A 651 -6.08 30.81 -2.63
N VAL A 652 -5.85 31.81 -3.49
CA VAL A 652 -4.55 32.48 -3.61
C VAL A 652 -4.17 33.18 -2.31
N GLU A 653 -5.10 33.95 -1.72
CA GLU A 653 -4.89 34.63 -0.44
C GLU A 653 -4.66 33.64 0.71
N ALA A 654 -5.35 32.50 0.69
CA ALA A 654 -5.22 31.46 1.71
C ALA A 654 -3.98 30.56 1.54
N THR A 655 -3.36 30.53 0.36
CA THR A 655 -2.31 29.57 0.00
C THR A 655 -1.07 30.29 -0.51
N ASP A 656 -0.11 30.51 0.40
CA ASP A 656 1.19 31.08 0.04
C ASP A 656 1.92 30.24 -1.02
N GLY A 657 2.58 30.91 -1.95
CA GLY A 657 3.21 30.28 -3.13
C GLY A 657 2.24 29.84 -4.23
N SER A 658 0.93 30.13 -4.13
CA SER A 658 -0.02 29.90 -5.22
C SER A 658 -0.27 31.17 -6.05
N THR A 659 -0.62 30.98 -7.33
CA THR A 659 -0.88 32.09 -8.26
C THR A 659 -2.04 31.76 -9.19
N ILE A 660 -2.69 32.79 -9.75
CA ILE A 660 -3.73 32.64 -10.77
C ILE A 660 -3.22 33.15 -12.12
N GLU A 661 -3.38 32.34 -13.15
CA GLU A 661 -3.15 32.71 -14.54
C GLU A 661 -4.50 32.93 -15.23
N VAL A 662 -4.80 34.19 -15.56
CA VAL A 662 -6.03 34.57 -16.25
C VAL A 662 -5.80 34.56 -17.76
N LYS A 663 -6.46 33.63 -18.47
CA LYS A 663 -6.49 33.56 -19.94
C LYS A 663 -7.84 34.05 -20.46
N GLU A 664 -8.06 34.07 -21.78
CA GLU A 664 -9.30 34.63 -22.32
C GLU A 664 -10.52 33.75 -22.04
N SER A 665 -10.43 32.44 -22.28
CA SER A 665 -11.51 31.48 -22.00
C SER A 665 -11.25 30.57 -20.80
N VAL A 666 -10.01 30.52 -20.30
CA VAL A 666 -9.56 29.61 -19.23
C VAL A 666 -9.03 30.38 -18.03
N LEU A 667 -9.25 29.83 -16.83
CA LEU A 667 -8.60 30.26 -15.59
C LEU A 667 -7.78 29.10 -15.04
N VAL A 668 -6.53 29.34 -14.65
CA VAL A 668 -5.65 28.30 -14.08
C VAL A 668 -5.12 28.78 -12.74
N TRP A 669 -5.36 28.01 -11.70
CA TRP A 669 -4.74 28.20 -10.39
C TRP A 669 -3.53 27.28 -10.27
N HIS A 670 -2.37 27.86 -10.00
CA HIS A 670 -1.08 27.18 -9.88
C HIS A 670 -0.69 27.10 -8.40
N HIS A 671 -0.25 25.92 -7.96
CA HIS A 671 0.22 25.69 -6.58
C HIS A 671 1.57 24.98 -6.53
N GLN A 672 2.37 25.14 -7.58
CA GLN A 672 3.68 24.49 -7.69
C GLN A 672 4.67 24.96 -6.62
N ASP A 673 4.61 26.24 -6.25
CA ASP A 673 5.52 26.85 -5.29
C ASP A 673 4.93 26.88 -3.86
N ALA A 674 3.72 26.35 -3.67
CA ALA A 674 3.09 26.18 -2.36
C ALA A 674 3.63 24.93 -1.63
N ASP A 675 3.39 24.84 -0.32
CA ASP A 675 3.59 23.58 0.40
C ASP A 675 2.82 22.46 -0.31
N HIS A 676 3.45 21.31 -0.52
CA HIS A 676 2.90 20.26 -1.38
C HIS A 676 1.56 19.72 -0.85
N ASP A 677 1.41 19.59 0.47
CA ASP A 677 0.25 18.93 1.07
C ASP A 677 -0.87 19.91 1.28
N PHE A 678 -0.53 21.08 1.78
CA PHE A 678 -1.49 22.17 1.88
C PHE A 678 -1.97 22.60 0.50
N GLY A 679 -1.07 22.76 -0.46
CA GLY A 679 -1.39 23.09 -1.85
C GLY A 679 -2.26 22.03 -2.53
N SER A 680 -1.96 20.74 -2.35
CA SER A 680 -2.79 19.64 -2.91
C SER A 680 -4.16 19.53 -2.22
N LEU A 681 -4.24 19.78 -0.91
CA LEU A 681 -5.50 19.87 -0.16
C LEU A 681 -6.35 21.04 -0.68
N GLN A 682 -5.75 22.23 -0.77
CA GLN A 682 -6.39 23.43 -1.29
C GLN A 682 -6.82 23.23 -2.75
N ALA A 683 -6.02 22.55 -3.57
CA ALA A 683 -6.39 22.20 -4.95
C ALA A 683 -7.64 21.31 -5.00
N LYS A 684 -7.76 20.34 -4.08
CA LYS A 684 -8.92 19.46 -3.99
C LYS A 684 -10.16 20.24 -3.55
N ASP A 685 -10.04 21.02 -2.48
CA ASP A 685 -11.13 21.82 -1.94
C ASP A 685 -11.59 22.87 -2.95
N LEU A 686 -10.65 23.55 -3.61
CA LEU A 686 -10.93 24.46 -4.72
C LEU A 686 -11.64 23.74 -5.86
N SER A 687 -11.17 22.56 -6.25
CA SER A 687 -11.80 21.79 -7.34
C SER A 687 -13.24 21.41 -7.02
N ASP A 688 -13.51 20.96 -5.79
CA ASP A 688 -14.85 20.55 -5.37
C ASP A 688 -15.78 21.76 -5.17
N HIS A 689 -15.27 22.86 -4.60
CA HIS A 689 -15.99 24.12 -4.49
C HIS A 689 -16.37 24.66 -5.88
N LEU A 690 -15.41 24.71 -6.81
CA LEU A 690 -15.67 25.16 -8.18
C LEU A 690 -16.68 24.25 -8.88
N LYS A 691 -16.53 22.93 -8.82
CA LYS A 691 -17.49 21.98 -9.43
C LYS A 691 -18.92 22.20 -8.93
N HIS A 692 -19.09 22.55 -7.65
CA HIS A 692 -20.40 22.83 -7.09
C HIS A 692 -20.97 24.17 -7.62
N VAL A 693 -20.15 25.21 -7.64
CA VAL A 693 -20.58 26.56 -8.09
C VAL A 693 -20.88 26.60 -9.59
N ILE A 694 -20.06 25.94 -10.41
CA ILE A 694 -20.20 25.95 -11.88
C ILE A 694 -20.92 24.70 -12.42
N ALA A 695 -21.65 23.96 -11.58
CA ALA A 695 -22.31 22.70 -11.97
C ALA A 695 -23.31 22.86 -13.14
N ASN A 696 -23.98 24.02 -13.21
CA ASN A 696 -24.97 24.34 -14.25
C ASN A 696 -24.42 25.29 -15.33
N GLU A 697 -23.15 25.65 -15.24
CA GLU A 697 -22.49 26.55 -16.18
C GLU A 697 -21.85 25.74 -17.33
N PRO A 698 -21.63 26.34 -18.51
CA PRO A 698 -21.00 25.68 -19.65
C PRO A 698 -19.46 25.57 -19.49
N ALA A 699 -18.99 25.17 -18.30
CA ALA A 699 -17.59 25.07 -17.93
C ALA A 699 -17.27 23.75 -17.21
N VAL A 700 -16.01 23.33 -17.26
CA VAL A 700 -15.51 22.11 -16.64
C VAL A 700 -14.27 22.42 -15.82
N VAL A 701 -14.25 21.95 -14.59
CA VAL A 701 -13.06 21.93 -13.74
C VAL A 701 -12.22 20.71 -14.07
N ALA A 702 -10.95 20.90 -14.38
CA ALA A 702 -9.97 19.83 -14.54
C ALA A 702 -8.80 20.05 -13.58
N LYS A 703 -8.35 18.96 -12.94
CA LYS A 703 -7.18 18.95 -12.07
C LYS A 703 -5.99 18.44 -12.87
N GLY A 704 -4.88 19.15 -12.82
CA GLY A 704 -3.60 18.73 -13.41
C GLY A 704 -2.53 18.61 -12.34
N LYS A 705 -1.31 18.29 -12.75
CA LYS A 705 -0.16 18.27 -11.84
C LYS A 705 0.14 19.69 -11.38
N ASN A 706 -0.02 19.95 -10.09
CA ASN A 706 0.18 21.25 -9.44
C ASN A 706 -0.75 22.38 -9.92
N ILE A 707 -1.86 22.04 -10.59
CA ILE A 707 -2.79 23.03 -11.14
C ILE A 707 -4.26 22.62 -10.99
N VAL A 708 -5.14 23.61 -10.87
CA VAL A 708 -6.59 23.47 -11.06
C VAL A 708 -7.00 24.42 -12.19
N GLU A 709 -7.48 23.86 -13.30
CA GLU A 709 -7.93 24.63 -14.45
C GLU A 709 -9.45 24.60 -14.58
N VAL A 710 -10.06 25.74 -14.95
CA VAL A 710 -11.46 25.81 -15.36
C VAL A 710 -11.52 26.29 -16.80
N LYS A 711 -12.16 25.49 -17.65
CA LYS A 711 -12.23 25.72 -19.09
C LYS A 711 -13.66 25.51 -19.62
N PRO A 712 -14.02 26.11 -20.76
CA PRO A 712 -15.34 25.91 -21.35
C PRO A 712 -15.59 24.44 -21.70
N GLN A 713 -16.83 23.97 -21.52
CA GLN A 713 -17.21 22.62 -21.89
C GLN A 713 -17.28 22.49 -23.42
N MET A 714 -16.24 21.92 -24.04
CA MET A 714 -16.23 21.67 -25.48
C MET A 714 -16.86 20.31 -25.81
N LYS A 715 -18.00 20.31 -26.52
CA LYS A 715 -18.67 19.06 -26.97
C LYS A 715 -17.89 18.30 -28.05
N ILE A 716 -16.98 18.95 -28.77
CA ILE A 716 -16.22 18.33 -29.87
C ILE A 716 -14.76 18.79 -29.79
N CYS A 717 -13.83 17.83 -29.73
CA CYS A 717 -12.39 18.08 -29.77
C CYS A 717 -11.99 18.75 -31.10
N THR A 718 -11.18 19.80 -31.06
CA THR A 718 -10.70 20.53 -32.25
C THR A 718 -10.04 19.62 -33.29
N THR A 719 -9.27 18.64 -32.82
CA THR A 719 -8.70 17.58 -33.66
C THR A 719 -9.78 16.77 -34.37
N LEU A 720 -10.88 16.42 -33.68
CA LEU A 720 -12.02 15.73 -34.30
C LEU A 720 -12.75 16.62 -35.31
N LYS A 721 -12.96 17.91 -35.04
CA LYS A 721 -13.58 18.82 -36.02
C LYS A 721 -12.78 18.90 -37.32
N ILE A 722 -11.45 19.04 -37.22
CA ILE A 722 -10.56 19.14 -38.38
C ILE A 722 -10.45 17.79 -39.12
N VAL A 723 -10.36 16.67 -38.39
CA VAL A 723 -10.33 15.34 -39.01
C VAL A 723 -11.67 15.02 -39.68
N SER A 724 -12.81 15.37 -39.07
CA SER A 724 -14.14 15.16 -39.65
C SER A 724 -14.40 15.99 -40.91
N SER A 725 -13.78 17.16 -41.07
CA SER A 725 -13.85 17.92 -42.33
C SER A 725 -12.94 17.36 -43.44
N MET A 726 -12.00 16.47 -43.08
CA MET A 726 -11.06 15.83 -44.01
C MET A 726 -11.47 14.42 -44.42
N VAL A 727 -12.15 13.68 -43.53
CA VAL A 727 -12.50 12.28 -43.74
C VAL A 727 -13.88 12.18 -44.37
N VAL A 728 -13.92 11.90 -45.69
CA VAL A 728 -15.19 11.69 -46.42
C VAL A 728 -15.50 10.20 -46.62
N LEU A 729 -14.50 9.29 -46.71
CA LEU A 729 -14.73 7.90 -47.14
C LEU A 729 -13.81 6.79 -46.54
N ALA A 730 -12.80 7.07 -45.70
CA ALA A 730 -11.86 6.04 -45.21
C ALA A 730 -11.37 6.24 -43.77
N VAL A 731 -11.06 5.15 -43.06
CA VAL A 731 -10.46 5.18 -41.71
C VAL A 731 -8.99 5.66 -41.82
N PRO A 732 -8.59 6.77 -41.16
CA PRO A 732 -7.24 7.27 -41.24
C PRO A 732 -6.26 6.38 -40.45
N GLU A 733 -5.03 6.26 -40.94
CA GLU A 733 -3.93 5.69 -40.16
C GLU A 733 -3.43 6.73 -39.14
N ILE A 734 -3.42 6.40 -37.85
CA ILE A 734 -3.17 7.35 -36.76
C ILE A 734 -1.83 7.02 -36.07
N PHE A 735 -0.91 7.99 -36.08
CA PHE A 735 0.36 7.95 -35.36
C PHE A 735 0.28 8.83 -34.09
N PHE A 736 -0.30 8.30 -33.02
CA PHE A 736 -0.39 9.04 -31.75
C PHE A 736 0.89 8.82 -30.91
N CYS A 737 1.56 9.91 -30.55
CA CYS A 737 2.92 9.90 -30.01
C CYS A 737 3.07 10.77 -28.75
N THR A 738 3.90 10.34 -27.79
CA THR A 738 4.38 11.20 -26.69
C THR A 738 5.85 11.57 -26.85
N VAL A 739 6.25 12.64 -26.16
CA VAL A 739 7.66 13.00 -26.01
C VAL A 739 8.18 12.45 -24.68
N GLU A 740 9.35 11.81 -24.75
CA GLU A 740 9.93 10.94 -23.73
C GLU A 740 9.14 9.65 -23.48
N GLN A 741 9.78 8.70 -22.81
CA GLN A 741 9.16 7.46 -22.36
C GLN A 741 8.30 7.71 -21.12
N LYS A 742 7.22 8.47 -21.30
CA LYS A 742 6.24 8.75 -20.25
C LYS A 742 5.08 7.77 -20.34
N PRO A 743 4.56 7.25 -19.21
CA PRO A 743 3.35 6.45 -19.19
C PRO A 743 2.21 7.23 -19.86
N SER A 744 1.66 6.68 -20.95
CA SER A 744 0.59 7.32 -21.70
C SER A 744 -0.23 6.30 -22.48
N LYS A 745 -1.37 6.74 -23.03
CA LYS A 745 -2.17 5.94 -23.96
C LYS A 745 -1.64 5.99 -25.40
N ALA A 746 -0.53 6.69 -25.67
CA ALA A 746 0.05 6.75 -27.00
C ALA A 746 0.62 5.40 -27.41
N LYS A 747 0.60 5.14 -28.72
CA LYS A 747 1.24 3.97 -29.31
C LYS A 747 2.73 4.22 -29.56
N TYR A 748 3.13 5.48 -29.76
CA TYR A 748 4.51 5.80 -30.09
C TYR A 748 5.15 6.77 -29.10
N PHE A 749 6.48 6.78 -29.05
CA PHE A 749 7.24 7.84 -28.39
C PHE A 749 8.42 8.34 -29.21
N VAL A 750 8.83 9.57 -28.91
CA VAL A 750 10.07 10.18 -29.40
C VAL A 750 10.93 10.55 -28.19
N ASP A 751 12.24 10.31 -28.22
CA ASP A 751 13.09 10.35 -27.03
C ASP A 751 13.07 11.71 -26.31
N ASP A 752 13.09 12.80 -27.07
CA ASP A 752 13.20 14.16 -26.56
C ASP A 752 12.67 15.18 -27.59
N THR A 753 12.57 16.44 -27.15
CA THR A 753 12.16 17.56 -28.01
C THR A 753 13.05 17.70 -29.24
N PHE A 754 14.36 17.45 -29.14
CA PHE A 754 15.29 17.61 -30.26
C PHE A 754 15.06 16.57 -31.37
N LYS A 755 14.74 15.32 -31.01
CA LYS A 755 14.35 14.27 -31.94
C LYS A 755 13.03 14.57 -32.62
N VAL A 756 12.08 15.22 -31.93
CA VAL A 756 10.84 15.72 -32.56
C VAL A 756 11.17 16.75 -33.64
N GLN A 757 12.05 17.71 -33.34
CA GLN A 757 12.48 18.72 -34.31
C GLN A 757 13.15 18.08 -35.54
N LYS A 758 14.03 17.08 -35.35
CA LYS A 758 14.62 16.32 -36.47
C LYS A 758 13.59 15.55 -37.29
N LEU A 759 12.58 14.98 -36.66
CA LEU A 759 11.50 14.28 -37.37
C LEU A 759 10.73 15.25 -38.29
N LEU A 760 10.46 16.47 -37.81
CA LEU A 760 9.81 17.52 -38.61
C LEU A 760 10.68 17.95 -39.80
N GLN A 761 11.98 18.15 -39.59
CA GLN A 761 12.93 18.46 -40.67
C GLN A 761 12.95 17.37 -41.75
N TRP A 762 12.90 16.10 -41.35
CA TRP A 762 12.84 14.98 -42.29
C TRP A 762 11.53 14.97 -43.11
N LEU A 763 10.39 15.15 -42.45
CA LEU A 763 9.10 15.22 -43.15
C LEU A 763 9.05 16.42 -44.11
N ALA A 764 9.64 17.56 -43.72
CA ALA A 764 9.80 18.73 -44.57
C ALA A 764 10.63 18.41 -45.83
N ASN A 765 11.77 17.72 -45.69
CA ASN A 765 12.60 17.30 -46.82
C ASN A 765 11.89 16.30 -47.76
N VAL A 766 11.03 15.44 -47.22
CA VAL A 766 10.20 14.52 -48.04
C VAL A 766 9.12 15.29 -48.79
N SER A 767 8.59 16.37 -48.21
CA SER A 767 7.58 17.22 -48.84
C SER A 767 8.17 18.05 -49.99
N SER A 768 9.40 18.56 -49.83
CA SER A 768 10.08 19.35 -50.87
C SER A 768 10.58 18.53 -52.08
N THR A 769 10.65 17.21 -51.96
CA THR A 769 11.17 16.31 -53.02
C THR A 769 10.11 15.69 -53.92
N GLN A 770 8.81 16.00 -53.75
CA GLN A 770 7.76 15.58 -54.69
C GLN A 770 7.65 16.60 -55.85
N PRO A 771 7.84 16.21 -57.14
CA PRO A 771 7.70 17.14 -58.25
C PRO A 771 6.24 17.58 -58.41
N SER A 772 6.05 18.88 -58.65
CA SER A 772 4.80 19.47 -59.11
C SER A 772 4.37 18.82 -60.43
N SER A 773 3.39 17.92 -60.38
CA SER A 773 2.73 17.41 -61.59
C SER A 773 1.77 18.47 -62.12
N ALA A 774 2.32 19.43 -62.84
CA ALA A 774 1.59 20.37 -63.68
C ALA A 774 2.45 20.71 -64.91
N GLU A 775 2.80 19.71 -65.72
CA GLU A 775 3.26 19.95 -67.08
C GLU A 775 2.10 19.68 -68.03
N ASN A 776 1.61 20.76 -68.65
CA ASN A 776 0.72 20.71 -69.80
C ASN A 776 1.40 19.94 -70.95
N PRO A 777 0.68 19.07 -71.69
CA PRO A 777 1.28 18.34 -72.80
C PRO A 777 1.60 19.31 -73.96
N PRO A 778 2.73 19.12 -74.68
CA PRO A 778 3.07 19.97 -75.80
C PRO A 778 2.14 19.69 -76.99
N SER A 779 1.66 20.77 -77.60
CA SER A 779 1.02 20.77 -78.92
C SER A 779 1.98 20.21 -79.98
N ILE A 780 1.57 19.14 -80.66
CA ILE A 780 2.26 18.55 -81.80
C ILE A 780 1.70 19.22 -83.08
N PRO A 781 2.55 19.54 -84.09
CA PRO A 781 2.11 20.22 -85.31
C PRO A 781 1.19 19.37 -86.21
#